data_AF-A0A1Z5KIN3-F1
#
_entry.id   AF-A0A1Z5KIN3-F1
#
_cell.length_a   1.000
_cell.length_b   1.000
_cell.length_c   1.000
_cell.angle_alpha   90.00
_cell.angle_beta   90.00
_cell.angle_gamma   90.00
#
_symmetry.space_group_name_H-M   'P 1'
#
loop_
_entity.id
_entity.type
_entity.pdbx_description
1 polymer ?
#
loop_
_entity_poly.entity_id
_entity_poly.type
_entity_poly.pdbx_seq_one_letter_code
_entity_poly.pdbx_strand_id
1 'polypeptide(L)'
;MTREFWNESIRPVTARFPVNTQILDDSNLPFAVSLTPLPPTNHDTTEEEEEPRYLTQILKCSQCGAPHPNRTTHFQLGSSSLILCYLCGRVSSSSDSFQQQQDKQSETSPSGQVFHLPLRISSSSSSSPSTLYRVPAMTCPPLWFFVLDGSCRNSQYWKATSCAILQVLEQAPPHVHLSLFIAHTLASPSAVNEKDENPSTHNNSLDSIMKLSIYQLTSNVPYFIQMSSQADCTRSQQDLLQAVLHSCVPLSEYRAQVHTALQSLEQYSATGTGFPLVWTTQVVLSALEENAVAAGRQARTASTPTAATPTAQSALPYCGAKLTCFLASRPSEWKLKSSSVNQRRDSAAYCLGGRVHGTVPLGSRFSVTDGSHSTESVGSTPDEEAVPSDTTNGIHRTQYNAGWTPSALEEFGDWDQVYADLGKQCASASMGVDLLLCQETAECAVAIALLSNSGCPHGPVNIPIHSNGEVDKSYMTSHLHQIAPWKCVFGAELRVRLSPGFIVDSEPVVAHTKQHQPRPQLSLLYSQGGMIGPICPEEDSSQLWRMGVCDSHTNLAVDLTLEKSSVQQRMLVSGFGQVQLKPVLQTCFAYTTIVKDAATGEHFTVRRMRISSRRMPLAYNVEDLYDSLDPEALAVVLFHKLVLASMQDESEDHFTLAEQWLQSLLVCAYQSAEEQAIVEQEQKEKNVEAAGAGYFHAAERLLDRAGGLNPKDVLLGQGHAKLALTPLMVFLLTQCDALRSFPTRLDYRLQTLCQMSNMVPSVLARAIAPRLQLWESSPRVPSTKPGSHELEDEPIMDVMDLSSTAVQEAVMEYDQTSKRPLLLFLDAPDQILMLHAAHIVTTRSPEPAHISPALAVAIKDAASSYRVSPPIFYELSPPGKDASPVLLRLVDVLMEDAPTTNGDDHFAQWRSRIAEAVERELSTGSD
;
A
#
# COMPACT_ATOMS: atom_id res chain seq x y z
N MET A 1 -12.15 -12.40 11.86
CA MET A 1 -12.09 -10.94 12.17
C MET A 1 -13.47 -10.35 11.90
N THR A 2 -14.06 -9.56 12.82
CA THR A 2 -15.46 -9.11 12.73
C THR A 2 -15.65 -7.86 11.85
N ARG A 3 -16.86 -7.72 11.27
CA ARG A 3 -17.29 -6.71 10.28
C ARG A 3 -17.34 -5.25 10.75
N GLU A 4 -16.93 -4.89 11.98
CA GLU A 4 -17.28 -3.59 12.59
C GLU A 4 -16.20 -2.49 12.52
N PHE A 5 -14.96 -2.76 12.09
CA PHE A 5 -13.83 -1.81 12.22
C PHE A 5 -13.36 -1.09 10.94
N TRP A 6 -14.11 -1.20 9.84
CA TRP A 6 -13.58 -0.97 8.49
C TRP A 6 -13.28 0.50 8.10
N ASN A 7 -13.71 1.50 8.89
CA ASN A 7 -13.74 2.91 8.44
C ASN A 7 -13.01 3.92 9.34
N GLU A 8 -12.04 3.47 10.13
CA GLU A 8 -11.26 4.39 10.96
C GLU A 8 -10.01 4.90 10.24
N SER A 9 -9.87 6.23 10.18
CA SER A 9 -8.70 6.92 9.62
C SER A 9 -7.43 6.74 10.46
N ILE A 10 -7.59 6.39 11.76
CA ILE A 10 -6.52 6.24 12.74
C ILE A 10 -6.72 4.90 13.45
N ARG A 11 -5.83 3.92 13.19
CA ARG A 11 -5.87 2.59 13.82
C ARG A 11 -4.53 2.29 14.51
N PRO A 12 -4.40 2.59 15.82
CA PRO A 12 -3.18 2.28 16.56
C PRO A 12 -3.04 0.77 16.76
N VAL A 13 -1.81 0.29 16.92
CA VAL A 13 -1.57 -1.12 17.30
C VAL A 13 -2.27 -1.43 18.63
N THR A 14 -2.18 -0.51 19.59
CA THR A 14 -2.91 -0.56 20.86
C THR A 14 -3.82 0.66 20.99
N ALA A 15 -5.09 0.47 21.33
CA ALA A 15 -6.00 1.59 21.53
C ALA A 15 -5.62 2.46 22.75
N ARG A 16 -4.70 1.98 23.60
CA ARG A 16 -4.14 2.70 24.75
C ARG A 16 -2.67 3.02 24.54
N PHE A 17 -2.26 4.20 25.00
CA PHE A 17 -0.87 4.67 24.94
C PHE A 17 -0.13 4.34 26.25
N PRO A 18 1.10 3.82 26.19
CA PRO A 18 1.88 3.54 27.39
C PRO A 18 2.18 4.83 28.14
N VAL A 19 2.13 4.78 29.48
CA VAL A 19 2.43 5.95 30.32
C VAL A 19 3.92 6.16 30.58
N ASN A 20 4.74 5.13 30.34
CA ASN A 20 6.19 5.16 30.46
C ASN A 20 6.82 4.16 29.49
N THR A 21 8.14 4.28 29.26
CA THR A 21 8.87 3.38 28.35
C THR A 21 8.94 1.97 28.88
N GLN A 22 9.03 1.79 30.21
CA GLN A 22 9.09 0.46 30.84
C GLN A 22 7.90 -0.42 30.44
N ILE A 23 6.66 0.09 30.52
CA ILE A 23 5.45 -0.65 30.12
C ILE A 23 5.47 -1.01 28.63
N LEU A 24 6.04 -0.13 27.80
CA LEU A 24 6.17 -0.40 26.37
C LEU A 24 7.20 -1.50 26.13
N ASP A 25 8.38 -1.39 26.73
CA ASP A 25 9.48 -2.33 26.62
C ASP A 25 9.08 -3.72 27.14
N ASP A 26 8.43 -3.77 28.31
CA ASP A 26 7.93 -5.01 28.94
C ASP A 26 6.80 -5.67 28.16
N SER A 27 6.13 -4.95 27.25
CA SER A 27 5.10 -5.52 26.39
C SER A 27 5.63 -6.14 25.09
N ASN A 28 6.85 -5.76 24.68
CA ASN A 28 7.42 -6.09 23.37
C ASN A 28 6.49 -5.80 22.15
N LEU A 29 5.48 -4.94 22.33
CA LEU A 29 4.60 -4.49 21.26
C LEU A 29 5.19 -3.28 20.55
N PRO A 30 5.05 -3.17 19.21
CA PRO A 30 5.45 -1.96 18.52
C PRO A 30 4.52 -0.80 18.88
N PHE A 31 5.09 0.34 19.27
CA PHE A 31 4.32 1.57 19.48
C PHE A 31 4.11 2.30 18.16
N ALA A 32 3.06 1.92 17.43
CA ALA A 32 2.82 2.42 16.09
C ALA A 32 1.32 2.63 15.80
N VAL A 33 1.05 3.35 14.71
CA VAL A 33 -0.31 3.60 14.22
C VAL A 33 -0.39 3.43 12.71
N SER A 34 -1.45 2.77 12.25
CA SER A 34 -1.83 2.70 10.85
C SER A 34 -2.80 3.85 10.54
N LEU A 35 -2.51 4.63 9.50
CA LEU A 35 -3.29 5.78 9.07
C LEU A 35 -3.82 5.57 7.65
N THR A 36 -5.14 5.73 7.51
CA THR A 36 -5.80 5.85 6.22
C THR A 36 -6.28 7.30 6.10
N PRO A 37 -5.57 8.21 5.38
CA PRO A 37 -5.91 9.62 5.34
C PRO A 37 -7.27 9.90 4.69
N LEU A 38 -7.67 9.05 3.74
CA LEU A 38 -8.96 9.09 3.05
C LEU A 38 -9.64 7.72 3.15
N PRO A 39 -10.18 7.31 4.30
CA PRO A 39 -10.88 6.03 4.36
C PRO A 39 -12.07 6.05 3.37
N PRO A 40 -12.36 4.93 2.70
CA PRO A 40 -13.51 4.84 1.81
C PRO A 40 -14.76 5.16 2.62
N THR A 41 -15.50 6.18 2.22
CA THR A 41 -16.79 6.48 2.85
C THR A 41 -17.79 5.47 2.31
N ASN A 42 -18.44 4.68 3.19
CA ASN A 42 -19.51 3.73 2.81
C ASN A 42 -20.74 4.36 2.12
N HIS A 43 -20.67 5.64 1.76
CA HIS A 43 -21.76 6.40 1.17
C HIS A 43 -21.31 7.04 -0.14
N ASP A 44 -21.49 6.28 -1.22
CA ASP A 44 -21.54 6.76 -2.60
C ASP A 44 -22.73 7.73 -2.86
N THR A 45 -23.39 8.28 -1.83
CA THR A 45 -24.75 8.83 -2.00
C THR A 45 -25.19 10.06 -1.19
N THR A 46 -24.42 10.65 -0.26
CA THR A 46 -25.01 11.78 0.53
C THR A 46 -24.11 12.95 0.94
N GLU A 47 -22.78 12.93 0.71
CA GLU A 47 -21.98 14.14 0.98
C GLU A 47 -22.31 15.32 0.03
N GLU A 48 -23.01 15.07 -1.09
CA GLU A 48 -23.43 16.11 -2.04
C GLU A 48 -24.62 16.95 -1.55
N GLU A 49 -25.36 16.53 -0.51
CA GLU A 49 -26.54 17.26 0.00
C GLU A 49 -26.26 18.16 1.22
N GLU A 50 -25.15 17.98 1.93
CA GLU A 50 -24.81 18.86 3.07
C GLU A 50 -24.10 20.15 2.61
N GLU A 51 -24.52 21.29 3.16
CA GLU A 51 -23.83 22.57 2.92
C GLU A 51 -22.34 22.47 3.30
N PRO A 52 -21.43 23.05 2.47
CA PRO A 52 -19.99 22.95 2.69
C PRO A 52 -19.60 23.61 4.01
N ARG A 53 -19.06 22.82 4.93
CA ARG A 53 -18.50 23.32 6.20
C ARG A 53 -17.11 23.91 5.93
N TYR A 54 -16.88 25.15 6.34
CA TYR A 54 -15.59 25.81 6.10
C TYR A 54 -14.66 25.70 7.30
N LEU A 55 -13.34 25.55 7.05
CA LEU A 55 -12.34 25.50 8.12
C LEU A 55 -12.29 26.79 8.97
N THR A 56 -12.78 27.92 8.44
CA THR A 56 -12.91 29.16 9.23
C THR A 56 -14.05 29.12 10.25
N GLN A 57 -14.96 28.16 10.13
CA GLN A 57 -16.08 27.97 11.05
C GLN A 57 -15.70 27.12 12.28
N ILE A 58 -14.51 26.51 12.30
CA ILE A 58 -14.07 25.70 13.43
C ILE A 58 -13.07 26.44 14.32
N LEU A 59 -13.18 26.15 15.62
CA LEU A 59 -12.26 26.66 16.64
C LEU A 59 -10.84 26.13 16.38
N LYS A 60 -9.85 26.97 16.64
CA LYS A 60 -8.43 26.59 16.56
C LYS A 60 -7.70 27.00 17.83
N CYS A 61 -6.75 26.19 18.26
CA CYS A 61 -5.85 26.56 19.33
C CYS A 61 -5.00 27.76 18.91
N SER A 62 -5.04 28.85 19.68
CA SER A 62 -4.25 30.06 19.42
C SER A 62 -2.73 29.83 19.54
N GLN A 63 -2.33 28.77 20.23
CA GLN A 63 -0.94 28.46 20.54
C GLN A 63 -0.30 27.56 19.47
N CYS A 64 -0.91 26.42 19.14
CA CYS A 64 -0.34 25.43 18.21
C CYS A 64 -1.06 25.38 16.85
N GLY A 65 -2.13 26.17 16.67
CA GLY A 65 -2.93 26.19 15.45
C GLY A 65 -3.76 24.93 15.19
N ALA A 66 -3.85 24.01 16.16
CA ALA A 66 -4.61 22.77 15.98
C ALA A 66 -6.11 23.07 15.86
N PRO A 67 -6.80 22.50 14.85
CA PRO A 67 -8.24 22.63 14.72
C PRO A 67 -8.99 21.76 15.73
N HIS A 68 -10.12 22.25 16.21
CA HIS A 68 -10.98 21.62 17.20
C HIS A 68 -12.40 21.42 16.63
N PRO A 69 -12.59 20.45 15.72
CA PRO A 69 -13.90 20.19 15.13
C PRO A 69 -14.92 19.66 16.16
N ASN A 70 -14.45 19.01 17.23
CA ASN A 70 -15.26 18.46 18.30
C ASN A 70 -14.53 18.56 19.66
N ARG A 71 -15.21 18.16 20.75
CA ARG A 71 -14.66 18.14 22.12
C ARG A 71 -13.61 17.05 22.36
N THR A 72 -13.27 16.22 21.37
CA THR A 72 -12.26 15.17 21.51
C THR A 72 -10.88 15.74 21.81
N THR A 73 -10.57 16.92 21.26
CA THR A 73 -9.23 17.54 21.22
C THR A 73 -9.01 18.67 22.23
N HIS A 74 -10.03 19.03 23.02
CA HIS A 74 -9.92 20.09 24.02
C HIS A 74 -10.83 19.84 25.23
N PHE A 75 -10.54 20.53 26.33
CA PHE A 75 -11.42 20.67 27.49
C PHE A 75 -11.96 22.11 27.57
N GLN A 76 -13.21 22.25 27.98
CA GLN A 76 -13.85 23.54 28.23
C GLN A 76 -14.66 23.46 29.52
N LEU A 77 -14.52 24.47 30.39
CA LEU A 77 -15.20 24.51 31.68
C LEU A 77 -16.51 25.32 31.58
N GLY A 78 -17.65 24.64 31.51
CA GLY A 78 -18.96 25.28 31.41
C GLY A 78 -19.08 26.19 30.18
N SER A 79 -19.58 27.42 30.36
CA SER A 79 -19.67 28.45 29.31
C SER A 79 -18.43 29.34 29.21
N SER A 80 -17.31 28.96 29.84
CA SER A 80 -16.05 29.70 29.75
C SER A 80 -15.58 29.83 28.30
N SER A 81 -15.05 31.00 27.93
CA SER A 81 -14.33 31.20 26.65
C SER A 81 -12.93 30.59 26.69
N LEU A 82 -12.50 30.00 27.80
CA LEU A 82 -11.20 29.32 27.89
C LEU A 82 -11.34 27.86 27.42
N ILE A 83 -10.45 27.45 26.53
CA ILE A 83 -10.25 26.06 26.12
C ILE A 83 -8.85 25.61 26.51
N LEU A 84 -8.72 24.41 27.05
CA LEU A 84 -7.45 23.72 27.21
C LEU A 84 -7.26 22.76 26.05
N CYS A 85 -6.27 23.02 25.21
CA CYS A 85 -5.95 22.19 24.05
C CYS A 85 -5.19 20.94 24.48
N TYR A 86 -5.73 19.74 24.26
CA TYR A 86 -5.05 18.49 24.64
C TYR A 86 -3.78 18.23 23.81
N LEU A 87 -3.71 18.76 22.58
CA LEU A 87 -2.58 18.56 21.67
C LEU A 87 -1.33 19.36 22.05
N CYS A 88 -1.46 20.47 22.80
CA CYS A 88 -0.29 21.25 23.24
C CYS A 88 -0.25 21.53 24.75
N GLY A 89 -1.28 21.12 25.50
CA GLY A 89 -1.40 21.36 26.94
C GLY A 89 -1.59 22.83 27.34
N ARG A 90 -1.82 23.75 26.38
CA ARG A 90 -1.97 25.19 26.66
C ARG A 90 -3.41 25.65 26.61
N VAL A 91 -3.70 26.72 27.36
CA VAL A 91 -4.99 27.41 27.35
C VAL A 91 -5.04 28.39 26.18
N SER A 92 -6.18 28.45 25.50
CA SER A 92 -6.52 29.46 24.50
C SER A 92 -7.87 30.10 24.83
N SER A 93 -8.09 31.34 24.42
CA SER A 93 -9.41 31.96 24.43
C SER A 93 -10.15 31.70 23.11
N SER A 94 -11.36 31.17 23.14
CA SER A 94 -12.30 31.16 22.02
C SER A 94 -13.04 32.50 21.94
N SER A 95 -13.39 32.94 20.74
CA SER A 95 -14.33 34.07 20.60
C SER A 95 -15.77 33.58 20.78
N ASP A 96 -16.60 34.37 21.46
CA ASP A 96 -17.99 34.04 21.83
C ASP A 96 -18.86 33.59 20.65
N SER A 97 -18.53 34.01 19.43
CA SER A 97 -19.24 33.68 18.18
C SER A 97 -19.23 32.19 17.80
N PHE A 98 -18.22 31.42 18.21
CA PHE A 98 -18.09 29.99 17.86
C PHE A 98 -18.81 29.05 18.83
N GLN A 99 -19.17 29.55 20.02
CA GLN A 99 -19.63 28.72 21.13
C GLN A 99 -21.06 28.20 20.93
N GLN A 100 -21.94 28.98 20.29
CA GLN A 100 -23.33 28.59 20.02
C GLN A 100 -23.50 27.55 18.91
N GLN A 101 -22.55 27.43 17.97
CA GLN A 101 -22.62 26.42 16.91
C GLN A 101 -22.13 25.05 17.36
N GLN A 102 -21.18 25.00 18.32
CA GLN A 102 -20.60 23.75 18.80
C GLN A 102 -21.49 23.01 19.80
N ASP A 103 -22.28 23.71 20.61
CA ASP A 103 -23.21 23.07 21.57
C ASP A 103 -24.35 22.29 20.89
N LYS A 104 -24.55 22.47 19.57
CA LYS A 104 -25.46 21.65 18.75
C LYS A 104 -24.80 20.41 18.13
N GLN A 105 -23.47 20.34 18.09
CA GLN A 105 -22.74 19.18 17.57
C GLN A 105 -22.49 18.19 18.72
N SER A 106 -23.19 17.06 18.68
CA SER A 106 -23.12 16.01 19.70
C SER A 106 -21.72 15.39 19.79
N GLU A 107 -21.42 14.80 20.97
CA GLU A 107 -20.28 13.90 21.17
C GLU A 107 -20.27 12.68 20.22
N THR A 108 -21.39 12.42 19.52
CA THR A 108 -21.56 11.32 18.56
C THR A 108 -21.15 11.67 17.13
N SER A 109 -20.51 12.83 16.91
CA SER A 109 -20.00 13.20 15.58
C SER A 109 -18.96 12.18 15.08
N PRO A 110 -18.91 11.87 13.78
CA PRO A 110 -17.99 10.88 13.22
C PRO A 110 -16.53 11.25 13.52
N SER A 111 -15.67 10.24 13.63
CA SER A 111 -14.25 10.36 14.02
C SER A 111 -13.41 11.19 13.05
N GLY A 112 -13.87 11.37 11.81
CA GLY A 112 -13.31 12.26 10.80
C GLY A 112 -14.36 13.19 10.20
N GLN A 113 -14.02 14.48 10.06
CA GLN A 113 -14.86 15.49 9.42
C GLN A 113 -14.11 16.16 8.27
N VAL A 114 -14.83 16.50 7.20
CA VAL A 114 -14.28 17.16 6.01
C VAL A 114 -14.69 18.63 6.01
N PHE A 115 -13.73 19.51 5.73
CA PHE A 115 -13.91 20.96 5.68
C PHE A 115 -13.41 21.54 4.37
N HIS A 116 -14.15 22.50 3.82
CA HIS A 116 -13.70 23.32 2.71
C HIS A 116 -12.71 24.38 3.20
N LEU A 117 -11.59 24.52 2.49
CA LEU A 117 -10.59 25.55 2.76
C LEU A 117 -10.98 26.84 2.01
N PRO A 118 -11.22 27.96 2.71
CA PRO A 118 -11.60 29.20 2.04
C PRO A 118 -10.45 29.75 1.20
N LEU A 119 -10.74 30.05 -0.06
CA LEU A 119 -9.80 30.68 -0.99
C LEU A 119 -9.59 32.14 -0.57
N ARG A 120 -8.55 32.44 0.22
CA ARG A 120 -8.15 33.82 0.45
C ARG A 120 -7.24 34.29 -0.68
N ILE A 121 -7.82 34.97 -1.68
CA ILE A 121 -7.07 35.92 -2.51
C ILE A 121 -6.75 37.11 -1.60
N SER A 122 -5.67 37.02 -0.82
CA SER A 122 -5.23 38.14 0.02
C SER A 122 -4.55 39.19 -0.85
N SER A 123 -5.20 40.33 -1.03
CA SER A 123 -4.66 41.54 -1.67
C SER A 123 -3.74 42.36 -0.74
N SER A 124 -3.45 41.88 0.48
CA SER A 124 -2.66 42.63 1.47
C SER A 124 -1.20 42.20 1.50
N SER A 125 -0.32 43.18 1.29
CA SER A 125 1.14 43.15 1.26
C SER A 125 1.84 42.88 2.60
N SER A 126 1.32 42.00 3.46
CA SER A 126 2.01 41.64 4.70
C SER A 126 3.22 40.72 4.41
N SER A 127 4.41 41.17 4.80
CA SER A 127 5.73 40.59 4.57
C SER A 127 6.05 39.31 5.37
N SER A 128 5.05 38.51 5.73
CA SER A 128 5.23 37.20 6.34
C SER A 128 4.87 36.10 5.33
N PRO A 129 5.75 35.13 5.04
CA PRO A 129 5.50 34.10 4.04
C PRO A 129 4.53 33.05 4.58
N SER A 130 3.22 33.33 4.56
CA SER A 130 2.22 32.25 4.66
C SER A 130 1.96 31.70 3.26
N THR A 131 2.76 30.73 2.85
CA THR A 131 2.80 30.12 1.51
C THR A 131 1.71 29.08 1.23
N LEU A 132 0.85 28.71 2.18
CA LEU A 132 0.24 27.37 2.16
C LEU A 132 -1.20 27.18 1.65
N TYR A 133 -1.90 28.20 1.12
CA TYR A 133 -3.28 28.01 0.60
C TYR A 133 -3.58 28.81 -0.67
N ARG A 134 -2.69 28.77 -1.67
CA ARG A 134 -2.67 29.71 -2.80
C ARG A 134 -3.06 29.16 -4.17
N VAL A 135 -3.83 28.07 -4.27
CA VAL A 135 -4.44 27.70 -5.56
C VAL A 135 -5.92 28.04 -5.53
N PRO A 136 -6.43 28.93 -6.42
CA PRO A 136 -7.86 29.13 -6.60
C PRO A 136 -8.45 27.82 -7.14
N ALA A 137 -8.95 26.97 -6.24
CA ALA A 137 -9.40 25.63 -6.61
C ALA A 137 -10.55 25.66 -7.63
N MET A 138 -11.33 26.74 -7.74
CA MET A 138 -12.57 26.76 -8.52
C MET A 138 -12.38 26.77 -10.06
N THR A 139 -11.17 26.77 -10.61
CA THR A 139 -10.96 26.85 -12.08
C THR A 139 -9.79 26.04 -12.63
N CYS A 140 -9.06 25.29 -11.79
CA CYS A 140 -7.82 24.64 -12.22
C CYS A 140 -8.09 23.17 -12.56
N PRO A 141 -7.97 22.74 -13.83
CA PRO A 141 -8.14 21.35 -14.20
C PRO A 141 -6.99 20.49 -13.66
N PRO A 142 -7.23 19.20 -13.34
CA PRO A 142 -6.15 18.25 -13.18
C PRO A 142 -5.55 17.92 -14.54
N LEU A 143 -4.23 17.74 -14.57
CA LEU A 143 -3.50 17.37 -15.78
C LEU A 143 -3.20 15.87 -15.77
N TRP A 144 -3.50 15.18 -16.86
CA TRP A 144 -3.16 13.77 -17.04
C TRP A 144 -2.24 13.56 -18.24
N PHE A 145 -1.01 13.16 -17.96
CA PHE A 145 0.01 12.87 -18.96
C PHE A 145 0.08 11.36 -19.18
N PHE A 146 -0.25 10.91 -20.38
CA PHE A 146 0.02 9.54 -20.81
C PHE A 146 1.36 9.48 -21.52
N VAL A 147 2.29 8.68 -21.01
CA VAL A 147 3.62 8.51 -21.63
C VAL A 147 3.78 7.08 -22.08
N LEU A 148 3.87 6.90 -23.40
CA LEU A 148 3.97 5.58 -24.01
C LEU A 148 5.42 5.27 -24.36
N ASP A 149 5.84 4.04 -24.10
CA ASP A 149 7.16 3.58 -24.49
C ASP A 149 7.31 3.39 -26.01
N GLY A 150 7.99 4.33 -26.63
CA GLY A 150 8.25 4.37 -28.08
C GLY A 150 9.28 3.36 -28.57
N SER A 151 9.88 2.57 -27.68
CA SER A 151 10.76 1.46 -28.04
C SER A 151 10.00 0.14 -28.25
N CYS A 152 8.72 0.07 -27.88
CA CYS A 152 7.93 -1.15 -28.00
C CYS A 152 7.65 -1.57 -29.44
N ARG A 153 8.13 -2.74 -29.84
CA ARG A 153 7.86 -3.34 -31.16
C ARG A 153 6.61 -4.21 -31.21
N ASN A 154 5.97 -4.49 -30.06
CA ASN A 154 4.78 -5.33 -30.00
C ASN A 154 3.56 -4.53 -30.46
N SER A 155 2.93 -4.92 -31.58
CA SER A 155 1.71 -4.26 -32.06
C SER A 155 0.52 -4.45 -31.11
N GLN A 156 0.46 -5.56 -30.36
CA GLN A 156 -0.60 -5.80 -29.38
C GLN A 156 -0.50 -4.84 -28.19
N TYR A 157 0.70 -4.39 -27.82
CA TYR A 157 0.88 -3.37 -26.80
C TYR A 157 0.22 -2.04 -27.20
N TRP A 158 0.48 -1.57 -28.42
CA TRP A 158 -0.10 -0.33 -28.93
C TRP A 158 -1.62 -0.41 -29.01
N LYS A 159 -2.15 -1.54 -29.51
CA LYS A 159 -3.59 -1.79 -29.60
C LYS A 159 -4.26 -1.83 -28.23
N ALA A 160 -3.72 -2.62 -27.30
CA ALA A 160 -4.27 -2.76 -25.95
C ALA A 160 -4.24 -1.43 -25.20
N THR A 161 -3.12 -0.73 -25.22
CA THR A 161 -2.92 0.56 -24.54
C THR A 161 -3.86 1.63 -25.09
N SER A 162 -3.92 1.78 -26.42
CA SER A 162 -4.79 2.77 -27.06
C SER A 162 -6.26 2.51 -26.75
N CYS A 163 -6.67 1.24 -26.83
CA CYS A 163 -8.03 0.85 -26.49
C CYS A 163 -8.37 1.07 -25.01
N ALA A 164 -7.45 0.76 -24.10
CA ALA A 164 -7.67 0.91 -22.66
C ALA A 164 -7.79 2.39 -22.26
N ILE A 165 -6.91 3.25 -22.79
CA ILE A 165 -6.98 4.70 -22.60
C ILE A 165 -8.32 5.24 -23.11
N LEU A 166 -8.73 4.86 -24.34
CA LEU A 166 -10.01 5.29 -24.91
C LEU A 166 -11.21 4.94 -24.03
N GLN A 167 -11.28 3.69 -23.57
CA GLN A 167 -12.37 3.21 -22.71
C GLN A 167 -12.45 3.97 -21.38
N VAL A 168 -11.30 4.32 -20.79
CA VAL A 168 -11.29 5.09 -19.54
C VAL A 168 -11.66 6.56 -19.77
N LEU A 169 -11.23 7.15 -20.89
CA LEU A 169 -11.58 8.53 -21.25
C LEU A 169 -13.06 8.75 -21.60
N GLU A 170 -13.82 7.69 -21.89
CA GLU A 170 -15.28 7.77 -22.03
C GLU A 170 -15.95 8.22 -20.72
N GLN A 171 -15.38 7.83 -19.58
CA GLN A 171 -15.90 8.12 -18.23
C GLN A 171 -15.24 9.36 -17.58
N ALA A 172 -14.25 9.95 -18.25
CA ALA A 172 -13.52 11.08 -17.71
C ALA A 172 -14.38 12.35 -17.64
N PRO A 173 -14.36 13.08 -16.51
CA PRO A 173 -15.01 14.38 -16.40
C PRO A 173 -14.51 15.38 -17.45
N PRO A 174 -15.39 16.25 -17.99
CA PRO A 174 -15.02 17.33 -18.91
C PRO A 174 -13.90 18.25 -18.40
N HIS A 175 -13.79 18.39 -17.07
CA HIS A 175 -12.81 19.24 -16.38
C HIS A 175 -11.37 18.71 -16.44
N VAL A 176 -11.14 17.47 -16.89
CA VAL A 176 -9.79 16.89 -16.96
C VAL A 176 -9.09 17.35 -18.23
N HIS A 177 -7.85 17.82 -18.09
CA HIS A 177 -6.97 18.13 -19.22
C HIS A 177 -5.98 16.99 -19.42
N LEU A 178 -5.65 16.70 -20.67
CA LEU A 178 -4.77 15.58 -21.00
C LEU A 178 -3.66 15.96 -21.97
N SER A 179 -2.59 15.18 -21.92
CA SER A 179 -1.56 15.18 -22.95
C SER A 179 -1.06 13.75 -23.22
N LEU A 180 -0.58 13.52 -24.44
CA LEU A 180 -0.11 12.23 -24.91
C LEU A 180 1.33 12.36 -25.43
N PHE A 181 2.23 11.57 -24.86
CA PHE A 181 3.64 11.53 -25.22
C PHE A 181 4.09 10.14 -25.65
N ILE A 182 5.10 10.10 -26.51
CA ILE A 182 5.89 8.90 -26.79
C ILE A 182 7.34 9.19 -26.43
N ALA A 183 7.90 8.45 -25.48
CA ALA A 183 9.28 8.62 -25.04
C ALA A 183 10.11 7.38 -25.40
N HIS A 184 11.33 7.60 -25.89
CA HIS A 184 12.28 6.52 -26.15
C HIS A 184 13.72 7.04 -26.29
N THR A 185 14.69 6.15 -26.11
CA THR A 185 16.11 6.43 -26.30
C THR A 185 16.59 5.87 -27.63
N LEU A 186 17.41 6.61 -28.37
CA LEU A 186 18.07 6.16 -29.60
C LEU A 186 19.52 5.76 -29.32
N ALA A 187 19.96 4.69 -29.98
CA ALA A 187 21.37 4.34 -30.05
C ALA A 187 22.13 5.37 -30.90
N SER A 188 23.30 5.80 -30.41
CA SER A 188 24.16 6.73 -31.14
C SER A 188 24.67 6.07 -32.44
N PRO A 189 24.56 6.73 -33.61
CA PRO A 189 24.93 6.16 -34.91
C PRO A 189 26.43 5.93 -35.11
N SER A 190 27.31 6.40 -34.21
CA SER A 190 28.77 6.36 -34.39
C SER A 190 29.46 5.03 -34.07
N ALA A 191 28.74 3.99 -33.62
CA ALA A 191 29.35 2.72 -33.19
C ALA A 191 29.67 1.70 -34.32
N VAL A 192 29.40 2.01 -35.59
CA VAL A 192 29.35 0.96 -36.65
C VAL A 192 30.50 1.00 -37.66
N ASN A 193 31.43 1.98 -37.67
CA ASN A 193 32.32 2.11 -38.84
C ASN A 193 33.82 2.44 -38.67
N GLU A 194 34.43 2.36 -37.49
CA GLU A 194 35.89 2.57 -37.38
C GLU A 194 36.65 1.26 -37.11
N LYS A 195 37.13 0.64 -38.20
CA LYS A 195 38.24 -0.33 -38.21
C LYS A 195 39.59 0.40 -38.23
N ASP A 196 39.82 1.36 -37.33
CA ASP A 196 41.12 2.02 -37.23
C ASP A 196 41.95 1.46 -36.06
N GLU A 197 43.12 0.93 -36.41
CA GLU A 197 44.04 0.13 -35.57
C GLU A 197 44.85 0.94 -34.53
N ASN A 198 44.28 1.96 -33.88
CA ASN A 198 45.00 2.69 -32.82
C ASN A 198 44.14 2.93 -31.57
N PRO A 199 44.29 2.11 -30.51
CA PRO A 199 43.60 2.31 -29.24
C PRO A 199 44.39 3.29 -28.37
N SER A 200 44.15 4.60 -28.54
CA SER A 200 44.63 5.61 -27.57
C SER A 200 43.45 6.31 -26.88
N THR A 201 43.09 5.81 -25.70
CA THR A 201 42.55 6.54 -24.53
C THR A 201 41.71 7.80 -24.76
N HIS A 202 40.66 7.72 -25.59
CA HIS A 202 39.55 8.66 -25.53
C HIS A 202 38.35 7.96 -24.89
N ASN A 203 37.98 8.41 -23.68
CA ASN A 203 36.70 8.08 -23.04
C ASN A 203 35.57 8.68 -23.87
N ASN A 204 35.18 8.01 -24.96
CA ASN A 204 34.00 8.34 -25.72
C ASN A 204 32.78 7.91 -24.90
N SER A 205 32.22 8.84 -24.12
CA SER A 205 30.85 8.74 -23.62
C SER A 205 29.94 8.50 -24.83
N LEU A 206 29.35 7.31 -24.93
CA LEU A 206 28.29 7.04 -25.90
C LEU A 206 27.05 7.80 -25.43
N ASP A 207 26.94 9.07 -25.82
CA ASP A 207 25.81 9.91 -25.46
C ASP A 207 24.55 9.36 -26.14
N SER A 208 23.70 8.72 -25.34
CA SER A 208 22.41 8.21 -25.77
C SER A 208 21.46 9.40 -25.99
N ILE A 209 20.80 9.46 -27.15
CA ILE A 209 19.86 10.55 -27.45
C ILE A 209 18.49 10.15 -26.91
N MET A 210 18.03 10.85 -25.88
CA MET A 210 16.67 10.69 -25.36
C MET A 210 15.71 11.52 -26.21
N LYS A 211 14.60 10.93 -26.64
CA LYS A 211 13.58 11.58 -27.46
C LYS A 211 12.23 11.59 -26.76
N LEU A 212 11.58 12.75 -26.79
CA LEU A 212 10.17 12.92 -26.44
C LEU A 212 9.43 13.38 -27.69
N SER A 213 8.43 12.62 -28.09
CA SER A 213 7.50 12.99 -29.16
C SER A 213 6.18 13.43 -28.53
N ILE A 214 5.83 14.70 -28.70
CA ILE A 214 4.65 15.32 -28.10
C ILE A 214 3.55 15.42 -29.15
N TYR A 215 2.37 14.86 -28.86
CA TYR A 215 1.21 15.01 -29.73
C TYR A 215 0.63 16.43 -29.64
N GLN A 216 0.52 17.10 -30.79
CA GLN A 216 -0.21 18.36 -30.91
C GLN A 216 -1.69 18.08 -31.17
N LEU A 217 -2.46 17.94 -30.09
CA LEU A 217 -3.88 17.59 -30.12
C LEU A 217 -4.79 18.75 -30.57
N THR A 218 -4.25 19.96 -30.66
CA THR A 218 -4.96 21.15 -31.15
C THR A 218 -5.11 21.19 -32.68
N SER A 219 -4.39 20.34 -33.40
CA SER A 219 -4.49 20.18 -34.86
C SER A 219 -5.58 19.18 -35.24
N ASN A 220 -6.27 19.41 -36.37
CA ASN A 220 -7.24 18.46 -36.94
C ASN A 220 -6.58 17.13 -37.37
N VAL A 221 -5.27 17.18 -37.69
CA VAL A 221 -4.45 15.99 -37.92
C VAL A 221 -3.37 16.00 -36.84
N PRO A 222 -3.44 15.09 -35.86
CA PRO A 222 -2.42 14.99 -34.82
C PRO A 222 -1.05 14.75 -35.46
N TYR A 223 -0.06 15.55 -35.06
CA TYR A 223 1.33 15.37 -35.48
C TYR A 223 2.27 15.46 -34.28
N PHE A 224 3.48 14.94 -34.45
CA PHE A 224 4.51 14.92 -33.42
C PHE A 224 5.40 16.14 -33.49
N ILE A 225 5.65 16.76 -32.34
CA ILE A 225 6.86 17.56 -32.14
C ILE A 225 7.90 16.63 -31.51
N GLN A 226 8.97 16.34 -32.23
CA GLN A 226 10.09 15.56 -31.70
C GLN A 226 11.14 16.49 -31.11
N MET A 227 11.51 16.23 -29.86
CA MET A 227 12.58 16.96 -29.18
C MET A 227 13.57 15.98 -28.57
N SER A 228 14.85 16.36 -28.54
CA SER A 228 15.97 15.51 -28.10
C SER A 228 16.75 16.13 -26.96
N SER A 229 17.34 15.30 -26.09
CA SER A 229 18.19 15.74 -24.98
C SER A 229 19.43 16.54 -25.40
N GLN A 230 19.97 16.32 -26.61
CA GLN A 230 21.17 16.98 -27.15
C GLN A 230 20.93 18.38 -27.75
N ALA A 231 19.78 19.01 -27.49
CA ALA A 231 19.54 20.35 -28.00
C ALA A 231 20.33 21.37 -27.13
N ASP A 232 21.60 21.60 -27.48
CA ASP A 232 22.64 22.34 -26.73
C ASP A 232 22.38 23.86 -26.49
N CYS A 233 21.14 24.34 -26.59
CA CYS A 233 20.82 25.75 -26.30
C CYS A 233 19.70 25.91 -25.27
N THR A 234 19.83 26.88 -24.37
CA THR A 234 18.80 27.23 -23.37
C THR A 234 17.43 27.50 -24.01
N ARG A 235 17.42 28.00 -25.25
CA ARG A 235 16.22 28.26 -26.04
C ARG A 235 15.46 26.97 -26.40
N SER A 236 16.15 25.89 -26.78
CA SER A 236 15.49 24.62 -27.13
C SER A 236 14.90 23.91 -25.92
N GLN A 237 15.48 24.10 -24.73
CA GLN A 237 14.89 23.60 -23.48
C GLN A 237 13.60 24.36 -23.14
N GLN A 238 13.60 25.69 -23.24
CA GLN A 238 12.38 26.49 -23.07
C GLN A 238 11.30 26.12 -24.10
N ASP A 239 11.67 25.93 -25.36
CA ASP A 239 10.74 25.49 -26.41
C ASP A 239 10.13 24.12 -26.07
N LEU A 240 10.89 23.20 -25.48
CA LEU A 240 10.40 21.90 -24.99
C LEU A 240 9.41 22.04 -23.84
N LEU A 241 9.76 22.81 -22.80
CA LEU A 241 8.88 23.02 -21.65
C LEU A 241 7.57 23.71 -22.08
N GLN A 242 7.67 24.69 -22.97
CA GLN A 242 6.49 25.32 -23.57
C GLN A 242 5.70 24.33 -24.42
N ALA A 243 6.33 23.48 -25.23
CA ALA A 243 5.63 22.47 -26.02
C ALA A 243 4.86 21.47 -25.14
N VAL A 244 5.43 21.06 -24.01
CA VAL A 244 4.76 20.21 -23.00
C VAL A 244 3.53 20.93 -22.44
N LEU A 245 3.64 22.19 -22.02
CA LEU A 245 2.51 22.94 -21.46
C LEU A 245 1.40 23.18 -22.49
N HIS A 246 1.75 23.54 -23.72
CA HIS A 246 0.77 23.79 -24.79
C HIS A 246 0.11 22.50 -25.30
N SER A 247 0.65 21.32 -24.98
CA SER A 247 0.05 20.05 -25.36
C SER A 247 -1.14 19.63 -24.48
N CYS A 248 -1.29 20.23 -23.30
CA CYS A 248 -2.40 19.94 -22.39
C CYS A 248 -3.71 20.53 -22.92
N VAL A 249 -4.64 19.67 -23.34
CA VAL A 249 -5.93 20.08 -23.91
C VAL A 249 -7.12 19.65 -23.03
N PRO A 250 -8.20 20.45 -22.95
CA PRO A 250 -9.45 20.02 -22.31
C PRO A 250 -10.05 18.81 -23.04
N LEU A 251 -10.33 17.72 -22.32
CA LEU A 251 -10.87 16.51 -22.95
C LEU A 251 -12.23 16.77 -23.64
N SER A 252 -13.05 17.63 -23.05
CA SER A 252 -14.38 17.98 -23.55
C SER A 252 -14.36 18.57 -24.97
N GLU A 253 -13.33 19.35 -25.28
CA GLU A 253 -13.19 20.04 -26.57
C GLU A 253 -12.44 19.19 -27.60
N TYR A 254 -11.48 18.38 -27.17
CA TYR A 254 -10.54 17.69 -28.07
C TYR A 254 -10.71 16.16 -28.13
N ARG A 255 -11.83 15.63 -27.65
CA ARG A 255 -12.10 14.17 -27.60
C ARG A 255 -11.90 13.48 -28.96
N ALA A 256 -12.33 14.10 -30.05
CA ALA A 256 -12.19 13.53 -31.40
C ALA A 256 -10.72 13.43 -31.83
N GLN A 257 -9.94 14.49 -31.60
CA GLN A 257 -8.52 14.55 -31.93
C GLN A 257 -7.71 13.55 -31.10
N VAL A 258 -8.04 13.39 -29.82
CA VAL A 258 -7.47 12.37 -28.94
C VAL A 258 -7.77 10.97 -29.45
N HIS A 259 -9.01 10.73 -29.89
CA HIS A 259 -9.39 9.45 -30.46
C HIS A 259 -8.59 9.14 -31.73
N THR A 260 -8.48 10.10 -32.65
CA THR A 260 -7.65 9.97 -33.86
C THR A 260 -6.18 9.74 -33.52
N ALA A 261 -5.63 10.45 -32.53
CA ALA A 261 -4.25 10.29 -32.09
C ALA A 261 -3.99 8.88 -31.56
N LEU A 262 -4.85 8.38 -30.66
CA LEU A 262 -4.73 7.02 -30.10
C LEU A 262 -4.91 5.94 -31.16
N GLN A 263 -5.83 6.11 -32.12
CA GLN A 263 -5.96 5.17 -33.24
C GLN A 263 -4.72 5.14 -34.15
N SER A 264 -4.04 6.28 -34.31
CA SER A 264 -2.82 6.34 -35.13
C SER A 264 -1.65 5.55 -34.53
N LEU A 265 -1.66 5.29 -33.22
CA LEU A 265 -0.63 4.51 -32.53
C LEU A 265 -0.57 3.05 -32.98
N GLU A 266 -1.66 2.48 -33.49
CA GLU A 266 -1.66 1.11 -34.02
C GLU A 266 -0.71 0.95 -35.22
N GLN A 267 -0.38 2.05 -35.89
CA GLN A 267 0.55 2.10 -37.02
C GLN A 267 1.95 2.61 -36.61
N TYR A 268 2.17 2.87 -35.33
CA TYR A 268 3.44 3.40 -34.85
C TYR A 268 4.56 2.36 -35.02
N SER A 269 5.68 2.80 -35.60
CA SER A 269 6.87 1.98 -35.78
C SER A 269 7.93 2.38 -34.77
N ALA A 270 8.27 1.47 -33.85
CA ALA A 270 9.25 1.75 -32.80
C ALA A 270 10.67 1.91 -33.34
N THR A 271 11.30 3.01 -32.94
CA THR A 271 12.67 3.38 -33.34
C THR A 271 13.66 3.37 -32.17
N GLY A 272 13.19 3.21 -30.94
CA GLY A 272 14.01 3.29 -29.73
C GLY A 272 14.60 1.97 -29.25
N THR A 273 15.53 2.08 -28.28
CA THR A 273 16.21 0.96 -27.62
C THR A 273 15.91 0.83 -26.12
N GLY A 274 15.12 1.75 -25.56
CA GLY A 274 14.67 1.74 -24.17
C GLY A 274 13.88 3.00 -23.82
N PHE A 275 13.40 3.10 -22.58
CA PHE A 275 12.54 4.20 -22.11
C PHE A 275 13.29 5.17 -21.17
N PRO A 276 13.36 6.48 -21.47
CA PRO A 276 14.04 7.45 -20.60
C PRO A 276 13.13 7.94 -19.46
N LEU A 277 12.94 7.13 -18.40
CA LEU A 277 11.97 7.42 -17.32
C LEU A 277 12.31 8.67 -16.51
N VAL A 278 13.57 8.79 -16.05
CA VAL A 278 14.02 9.91 -15.20
C VAL A 278 13.93 11.20 -15.99
N TRP A 279 14.47 11.20 -17.20
CA TRP A 279 14.49 12.39 -18.04
C TRP A 279 13.07 12.83 -18.44
N THR A 280 12.21 11.89 -18.82
CA THR A 280 10.83 12.23 -19.20
C THR A 280 10.06 12.83 -18.01
N THR A 281 10.20 12.23 -16.82
CA THR A 281 9.57 12.74 -15.60
C THR A 281 10.09 14.14 -15.24
N GLN A 282 11.41 14.37 -15.34
CA GLN A 282 12.02 15.68 -15.09
C GLN A 282 11.54 16.74 -16.08
N VAL A 283 11.38 16.41 -17.37
CA VAL A 283 10.88 17.34 -18.39
C VAL A 283 9.45 17.77 -18.07
N VAL A 284 8.57 16.82 -17.73
CA VAL A 284 7.18 17.14 -17.35
C VAL A 284 7.14 17.97 -16.07
N LEU A 285 7.89 17.57 -15.05
CA LEU A 285 7.99 18.29 -13.78
C LEU A 285 8.47 19.75 -13.99
N SER A 286 9.55 19.94 -14.75
CA SER A 286 10.11 21.27 -15.02
C SER A 286 9.11 22.17 -15.76
N ALA A 287 8.30 21.58 -16.66
CA ALA A 287 7.26 22.30 -17.37
C ALA A 287 6.16 22.77 -16.41
N LEU A 288 5.73 21.90 -15.49
CA LEU A 288 4.75 22.23 -14.45
C LEU A 288 5.25 23.34 -13.52
N GLU A 289 6.49 23.27 -13.07
CA GLU A 289 7.10 24.28 -12.21
C GLU A 289 7.22 25.64 -12.90
N GLU A 290 7.67 25.67 -14.15
CA GLU A 290 7.75 26.92 -14.94
C GLU A 290 6.36 27.57 -15.06
N ASN A 291 5.33 26.76 -15.31
CA ASN A 291 3.94 27.22 -15.38
C ASN A 291 3.43 27.74 -14.02
N ALA A 292 3.71 27.04 -12.92
CA ALA A 292 3.34 27.47 -11.58
C ALA A 292 4.00 28.81 -11.19
N VAL A 293 5.28 29.00 -11.55
CA VAL A 293 6.00 30.27 -11.36
C VAL A 293 5.37 31.38 -12.19
N ALA A 294 5.01 31.11 -13.45
CA ALA A 294 4.35 32.09 -14.32
C ALA A 294 2.98 32.52 -13.76
N ALA A 295 2.14 31.55 -13.35
CA ALA A 295 0.84 31.81 -12.73
C ALA A 295 0.98 32.61 -11.42
N GLY A 296 1.95 32.26 -10.57
CA GLY A 296 2.25 32.98 -9.33
C GLY A 296 2.70 34.43 -9.54
N ARG A 297 3.45 34.72 -10.61
CA ARG A 297 3.84 36.10 -11.01
C ARG A 297 2.64 36.91 -11.50
N GLN A 298 1.75 36.30 -12.29
CA GLN A 298 0.52 36.94 -12.77
C GLN A 298 -0.42 37.30 -11.61
N ALA A 299 -0.60 36.38 -10.64
CA ALA A 299 -1.42 36.65 -9.45
C ALA A 299 -0.91 37.83 -8.60
N ARG A 300 0.41 38.05 -8.55
CA ARG A 300 1.02 39.19 -7.82
C ARG A 300 0.86 40.53 -8.53
N THR A 301 0.72 40.53 -9.85
CA THR A 301 0.65 41.75 -10.66
C THR A 301 -0.80 42.20 -10.92
N ALA A 302 -1.78 41.30 -10.84
CA ALA A 302 -3.21 41.54 -11.01
C ALA A 302 -3.89 42.32 -9.85
N SER A 303 -3.24 43.35 -9.32
CA SER A 303 -3.77 44.20 -8.23
C SER A 303 -4.85 45.20 -8.67
N THR A 304 -5.20 45.24 -9.97
CA THR A 304 -6.32 46.07 -10.47
C THR A 304 -7.08 45.31 -11.56
N PRO A 305 -8.38 45.00 -11.38
CA PRO A 305 -9.18 44.38 -12.42
C PRO A 305 -9.61 45.46 -13.42
N THR A 306 -8.74 45.81 -14.37
CA THR A 306 -9.16 46.59 -15.54
C THR A 306 -9.69 45.64 -16.61
N ALA A 307 -10.94 45.85 -16.99
CA ALA A 307 -11.62 45.07 -18.01
C ALA A 307 -10.90 45.16 -19.37
N ALA A 308 -10.82 43.99 -20.03
CA ALA A 308 -10.61 43.79 -21.46
C ALA A 308 -9.21 44.09 -22.05
N THR A 309 -8.37 43.04 -22.16
CA THR A 309 -7.69 42.69 -23.42
C THR A 309 -7.22 41.22 -23.39
N PRO A 310 -7.76 40.32 -24.23
CA PRO A 310 -7.38 38.90 -24.26
C PRO A 310 -6.31 38.66 -25.33
N THR A 311 -5.03 38.93 -25.05
CA THR A 311 -3.94 38.64 -26.00
C THR A 311 -2.65 38.09 -25.39
N ALA A 312 -2.62 37.77 -24.09
CA ALA A 312 -1.54 36.98 -23.52
C ALA A 312 -2.11 35.60 -23.17
N GLN A 313 -1.68 34.55 -23.88
CA GLN A 313 -1.95 33.16 -23.51
C GLN A 313 -1.50 32.95 -22.06
N SER A 314 -2.48 32.99 -21.15
CA SER A 314 -2.26 32.95 -19.72
C SER A 314 -1.90 31.53 -19.31
N ALA A 315 -0.75 31.37 -18.66
CA ALA A 315 -0.35 30.16 -17.92
C ALA A 315 -1.57 29.54 -17.22
N LEU A 316 -1.97 28.33 -17.65
CA LEU A 316 -3.13 27.62 -17.09
C LEU A 316 -2.79 27.19 -15.67
N PRO A 317 -3.45 27.72 -14.62
CA PRO A 317 -3.23 27.21 -13.29
C PRO A 317 -3.81 25.79 -13.20
N TYR A 318 -3.05 24.84 -12.65
CA TYR A 318 -3.46 23.44 -12.51
C TYR A 318 -3.63 23.07 -11.02
N CYS A 319 -4.49 22.09 -10.74
CA CYS A 319 -4.78 21.67 -9.36
C CYS A 319 -3.90 20.52 -8.87
N GLY A 320 -3.24 19.84 -9.81
CA GLY A 320 -2.40 18.67 -9.63
C GLY A 320 -2.16 18.00 -10.97
N ALA A 321 -1.20 17.09 -11.03
CA ALA A 321 -0.85 16.35 -12.22
C ALA A 321 -0.70 14.85 -11.95
N LYS A 322 -0.93 14.05 -12.97
CA LYS A 322 -0.69 12.61 -12.94
C LYS A 322 0.08 12.19 -14.19
N LEU A 323 1.22 11.53 -14.00
CA LEU A 323 2.08 11.02 -15.05
C LEU A 323 1.96 9.49 -15.10
N THR A 324 1.22 8.97 -16.07
CA THR A 324 1.01 7.53 -16.22
C THR A 324 1.90 7.00 -17.35
N CYS A 325 2.95 6.27 -16.98
CA CYS A 325 3.93 5.70 -17.91
C CYS A 325 3.60 4.25 -18.23
N PHE A 326 3.50 3.92 -19.52
CA PHE A 326 3.34 2.56 -20.01
C PHE A 326 4.71 2.06 -20.45
N LEU A 327 5.32 1.20 -19.63
CA LEU A 327 6.67 0.70 -19.85
C LEU A 327 6.61 -0.64 -20.56
N ALA A 328 7.24 -0.72 -21.73
CA ALA A 328 7.36 -1.96 -22.49
C ALA A 328 8.84 -2.35 -22.72
N SER A 329 9.74 -1.64 -22.07
CA SER A 329 11.19 -1.82 -22.04
C SER A 329 11.72 -1.36 -20.69
N ARG A 330 12.96 -1.74 -20.40
CA ARG A 330 13.69 -1.28 -19.22
C ARG A 330 14.01 0.21 -19.32
N PRO A 331 14.02 0.96 -18.20
CA PRO A 331 14.54 2.31 -18.17
C PRO A 331 15.95 2.39 -18.77
N SER A 332 16.13 3.25 -19.77
CA SER A 332 17.34 3.31 -20.60
C SER A 332 18.54 3.94 -19.90
N GLU A 333 18.29 4.77 -18.89
CA GLU A 333 19.30 5.44 -18.06
C GLU A 333 20.23 4.42 -17.37
N TRP A 334 19.77 3.19 -17.18
CA TRP A 334 20.53 2.07 -16.62
C TRP A 334 21.83 1.74 -17.40
N LYS A 335 21.83 1.93 -18.73
CA LYS A 335 22.96 1.51 -19.59
C LYS A 335 24.14 2.48 -19.59
N LEU A 336 23.99 3.70 -19.06
CA LEU A 336 25.00 4.75 -19.21
C LEU A 336 26.23 4.62 -18.29
N LYS A 337 26.19 3.78 -17.24
CA LYS A 337 27.33 3.61 -16.30
C LYS A 337 27.98 2.22 -16.28
N SER A 338 27.34 1.17 -16.80
CA SER A 338 27.83 -0.23 -16.66
C SER A 338 28.92 -0.64 -17.68
N SER A 339 29.85 0.25 -18.01
CA SER A 339 30.74 0.08 -19.16
C SER A 339 31.97 -0.84 -18.96
N SER A 340 31.98 -1.80 -18.03
CA SER A 340 33.19 -2.65 -17.88
C SER A 340 33.03 -4.11 -17.51
N VAL A 341 31.90 -4.64 -17.02
CA VAL A 341 31.84 -6.08 -16.65
C VAL A 341 30.43 -6.63 -16.88
N ASN A 342 30.32 -7.78 -17.54
CA ASN A 342 29.11 -8.61 -17.75
C ASN A 342 28.17 -8.31 -18.93
N GLN A 343 28.70 -8.41 -20.16
CA GLN A 343 27.90 -8.64 -21.38
C GLN A 343 27.42 -10.10 -21.57
N ARG A 344 27.56 -11.01 -20.59
CA ARG A 344 27.30 -12.46 -20.75
C ARG A 344 26.08 -13.01 -19.99
N ARG A 345 25.18 -12.16 -19.48
CA ARG A 345 23.96 -12.61 -18.77
C ARG A 345 22.66 -12.48 -19.57
N ASP A 346 22.74 -12.41 -20.89
CA ASP A 346 21.56 -12.58 -21.74
C ASP A 346 21.38 -14.07 -22.03
N SER A 347 20.17 -14.59 -21.77
CA SER A 347 19.67 -15.95 -22.08
C SER A 347 19.59 -16.95 -20.91
N ALA A 348 18.68 -16.71 -19.97
CA ALA A 348 17.98 -17.79 -19.26
C ALA A 348 16.59 -17.32 -18.83
N ALA A 349 15.68 -17.21 -19.80
CA ALA A 349 14.27 -17.09 -19.53
C ALA A 349 13.75 -18.45 -19.02
N TYR A 350 13.48 -18.53 -17.73
CA TYR A 350 12.63 -19.58 -17.17
C TYR A 350 11.48 -18.92 -16.42
N CYS A 351 10.28 -19.30 -16.87
CA CYS A 351 9.00 -18.96 -16.28
C CYS A 351 8.81 -19.75 -14.98
N LEU A 352 8.17 -19.11 -13.99
CA LEU A 352 7.21 -19.64 -12.99
C LEU A 352 7.34 -18.81 -11.69
N GLY A 353 6.30 -18.03 -11.36
CA GLY A 353 6.08 -17.31 -10.10
C GLY A 353 4.72 -16.63 -10.18
N GLY A 354 3.73 -17.00 -9.36
CA GLY A 354 3.45 -16.49 -7.99
C GLY A 354 2.68 -15.18 -8.15
N ARG A 355 1.42 -15.02 -7.71
CA ARG A 355 0.47 -14.03 -8.32
C ARG A 355 -0.01 -12.92 -7.38
N VAL A 356 0.17 -11.68 -7.87
CA VAL A 356 -0.79 -10.58 -7.73
C VAL A 356 -1.55 -10.39 -9.05
N HIS A 357 -1.15 -11.06 -10.15
CA HIS A 357 -1.99 -11.30 -11.35
C HIS A 357 -1.22 -12.14 -12.42
N GLY A 358 -1.54 -13.43 -12.65
CA GLY A 358 -0.98 -14.20 -13.80
C GLY A 358 -1.44 -15.68 -13.95
N THR A 359 -2.10 -16.04 -15.05
CA THR A 359 -3.00 -17.24 -15.28
C THR A 359 -2.55 -18.67 -14.94
N VAL A 360 -1.37 -18.90 -14.37
CA VAL A 360 -0.83 -20.26 -14.13
C VAL A 360 -1.16 -20.74 -12.71
N PRO A 361 -1.76 -21.93 -12.51
CA PRO A 361 -1.95 -22.55 -11.20
C PRO A 361 -0.62 -23.07 -10.62
N LEU A 362 -0.38 -22.96 -9.30
CA LEU A 362 0.93 -23.26 -8.71
C LEU A 362 1.14 -24.71 -8.23
N GLY A 363 0.52 -25.70 -8.88
CA GLY A 363 0.73 -27.13 -8.58
C GLY A 363 2.13 -27.69 -8.77
N SER A 364 3.07 -26.87 -9.20
CA SER A 364 4.51 -27.17 -9.19
C SER A 364 5.19 -26.84 -7.85
N ARG A 365 4.49 -26.27 -6.85
CA ARG A 365 5.03 -25.83 -5.54
C ARG A 365 5.48 -26.97 -4.62
N PHE A 366 4.85 -28.14 -4.71
CA PHE A 366 5.09 -29.27 -3.80
C PHE A 366 5.63 -30.51 -4.50
N SER A 367 5.93 -30.43 -5.80
CA SER A 367 6.71 -31.48 -6.44
C SER A 367 8.14 -31.38 -5.94
N VAL A 368 8.42 -31.99 -4.79
CA VAL A 368 9.72 -32.58 -4.53
C VAL A 368 10.02 -33.38 -5.79
N THR A 369 11.08 -33.04 -6.52
CA THR A 369 11.57 -33.95 -7.56
C THR A 369 11.83 -35.26 -6.83
N ASP A 370 10.98 -36.27 -7.06
CA ASP A 370 11.20 -37.62 -6.57
C ASP A 370 12.62 -37.99 -6.97
N GLY A 371 13.53 -37.91 -5.99
CA GLY A 371 14.85 -38.48 -6.09
C GLY A 371 14.58 -39.96 -6.21
N SER A 372 14.60 -40.45 -7.45
CA SER A 372 14.45 -41.86 -7.74
C SER A 372 15.37 -42.64 -6.81
N HIS A 373 14.78 -43.37 -5.86
CA HIS A 373 15.48 -44.28 -4.99
C HIS A 373 16.23 -45.30 -5.86
N SER A 374 17.52 -45.07 -6.07
CA SER A 374 18.44 -46.14 -6.44
C SER A 374 18.61 -46.99 -5.20
N THR A 375 18.06 -48.20 -5.25
CA THR A 375 18.36 -49.28 -4.29
C THR A 375 19.85 -49.57 -4.30
N GLU A 376 20.60 -49.04 -3.34
CA GLU A 376 21.97 -49.47 -3.07
C GLU A 376 21.94 -50.72 -2.19
N SER A 377 22.32 -51.84 -2.80
CA SER A 377 22.68 -53.08 -2.13
C SER A 377 24.04 -52.94 -1.44
N VAL A 378 24.07 -53.35 -0.18
CA VAL A 378 25.28 -53.54 0.64
C VAL A 378 26.24 -54.54 -0.01
N GLY A 379 27.54 -54.20 -0.11
CA GLY A 379 28.58 -55.18 -0.44
C GLY A 379 30.00 -54.67 -0.80
N SER A 380 30.83 -54.45 0.22
CA SER A 380 32.26 -54.81 0.36
C SER A 380 33.37 -54.45 -0.68
N THR A 381 34.45 -53.92 -0.09
CA THR A 381 35.92 -53.93 -0.41
C THR A 381 36.54 -52.88 -1.34
N PRO A 382 37.77 -52.40 -1.00
CA PRO A 382 38.54 -51.46 -1.80
C PRO A 382 39.52 -52.20 -2.73
N ASP A 383 39.71 -51.71 -3.95
CA ASP A 383 41.00 -51.78 -4.66
C ASP A 383 40.98 -50.88 -5.92
N GLU A 384 42.17 -50.38 -6.23
CA GLU A 384 42.53 -49.49 -7.34
C GLU A 384 42.26 -50.10 -8.72
N GLU A 385 41.79 -49.32 -9.70
CA GLU A 385 42.44 -49.12 -11.02
C GLU A 385 41.55 -48.33 -12.00
N ALA A 386 42.22 -47.81 -13.03
CA ALA A 386 41.85 -46.77 -13.98
C ALA A 386 40.66 -47.03 -14.96
N VAL A 387 40.30 -45.93 -15.66
CA VAL A 387 39.66 -45.80 -17.01
C VAL A 387 38.12 -45.61 -17.01
N PRO A 388 37.48 -44.85 -17.95
CA PRO A 388 37.83 -43.61 -18.66
C PRO A 388 36.78 -42.48 -18.46
N SER A 389 37.12 -41.28 -18.92
CA SER A 389 36.23 -40.13 -19.09
C SER A 389 35.01 -40.45 -19.94
N ASP A 390 33.81 -40.37 -19.35
CA ASP A 390 32.55 -40.32 -20.10
C ASP A 390 31.92 -38.93 -19.95
N THR A 391 32.04 -38.16 -21.03
CA THR A 391 31.41 -36.85 -21.22
C THR A 391 29.90 -37.04 -21.37
N THR A 392 29.18 -37.06 -20.26
CA THR A 392 27.76 -36.70 -20.26
C THR A 392 27.63 -35.36 -19.54
N ASN A 393 27.24 -34.34 -20.31
CA ASN A 393 26.91 -33.01 -19.81
C ASN A 393 25.71 -33.12 -18.86
N GLY A 394 25.99 -33.46 -17.60
CA GLY A 394 25.14 -33.11 -16.48
C GLY A 394 25.14 -31.60 -16.37
N ILE A 395 24.15 -30.95 -16.97
CA ILE A 395 23.80 -29.57 -16.66
C ILE A 395 23.42 -29.59 -15.17
N HIS A 396 24.39 -29.36 -14.29
CA HIS A 396 24.13 -28.99 -12.92
C HIS A 396 23.26 -27.74 -12.97
N ARG A 397 21.95 -27.93 -12.77
CA ARG A 397 21.01 -26.86 -12.42
C ARG A 397 21.45 -26.28 -11.09
N THR A 398 22.41 -25.39 -11.12
CA THR A 398 22.58 -24.39 -10.07
C THR A 398 21.43 -23.42 -10.25
N GLN A 399 20.31 -23.69 -9.58
CA GLN A 399 19.32 -22.66 -9.31
C GLN A 399 20.05 -21.59 -8.50
N TYR A 400 20.57 -20.58 -9.19
CA TYR A 400 20.94 -19.34 -8.54
C TYR A 400 19.64 -18.74 -8.03
N ASN A 401 19.34 -19.01 -6.76
CA ASN A 401 18.44 -18.16 -5.99
C ASN A 401 18.99 -16.75 -6.16
N ALA A 402 18.34 -15.94 -6.98
CA ALA A 402 18.50 -14.50 -6.94
C ALA A 402 17.84 -14.03 -5.64
N GLY A 403 18.46 -14.41 -4.52
CA GLY A 403 18.23 -13.73 -3.25
C GLY A 403 18.55 -12.26 -3.45
N TRP A 404 18.14 -11.45 -2.49
CA TRP A 404 18.57 -10.06 -2.35
C TRP A 404 20.07 -10.04 -2.09
N THR A 405 20.86 -10.37 -3.11
CA THR A 405 22.31 -10.40 -2.97
C THR A 405 22.77 -8.94 -3.04
N PRO A 406 23.61 -8.50 -2.10
CA PRO A 406 24.17 -7.16 -2.08
C PRO A 406 24.82 -6.79 -3.42
N SER A 407 25.40 -7.76 -4.13
CA SER A 407 25.94 -7.57 -5.48
C SER A 407 24.92 -7.14 -6.53
N ALA A 408 23.65 -7.56 -6.40
CA ALA A 408 22.58 -7.03 -7.24
C ALA A 408 22.28 -5.58 -6.81
N LEU A 409 22.13 -5.33 -5.50
CA LEU A 409 21.79 -4.03 -4.91
C LEU A 409 22.86 -2.93 -5.11
N GLU A 410 24.15 -3.29 -5.12
CA GLU A 410 25.27 -2.36 -5.33
C GLU A 410 25.26 -1.73 -6.74
N GLU A 411 24.67 -2.39 -7.75
CA GLU A 411 24.47 -1.79 -9.08
C GLU A 411 23.43 -0.65 -9.08
N PHE A 412 22.55 -0.58 -8.06
CA PHE A 412 21.40 0.34 -8.02
C PHE A 412 21.65 1.67 -7.30
N GLY A 413 22.65 1.74 -6.41
CA GLY A 413 22.71 2.78 -5.37
C GLY A 413 22.78 4.23 -5.83
N ASP A 414 23.41 4.50 -6.98
CA ASP A 414 23.47 5.86 -7.53
C ASP A 414 22.11 6.35 -8.06
N TRP A 415 21.25 5.43 -8.51
CA TRP A 415 19.96 5.77 -9.12
C TRP A 415 18.84 5.88 -8.10
N ASP A 416 18.92 5.15 -6.99
CA ASP A 416 17.93 5.19 -5.92
C ASP A 416 17.70 6.60 -5.38
N GLN A 417 18.78 7.31 -5.07
CA GLN A 417 18.70 8.69 -4.59
C GLN A 417 18.12 9.63 -5.66
N VAL A 418 18.50 9.44 -6.94
CA VAL A 418 17.97 10.23 -8.06
C VAL A 418 16.46 10.04 -8.18
N TYR A 419 15.96 8.80 -8.13
CA TYR A 419 14.52 8.52 -8.16
C TYR A 419 13.80 9.03 -6.91
N ALA A 420 14.41 8.91 -5.73
CA ALA A 420 13.85 9.45 -4.49
C ALA A 420 13.69 10.96 -4.54
N ASP A 421 14.75 11.69 -4.90
CA ASP A 421 14.75 13.15 -5.02
C ASP A 421 13.76 13.62 -6.09
N LEU A 422 13.72 12.93 -7.23
CA LEU A 422 12.74 13.20 -8.28
C LEU A 422 11.31 13.01 -7.77
N GLY A 423 11.05 11.93 -7.02
CA GLY A 423 9.74 11.70 -6.41
C GLY A 423 9.34 12.79 -5.42
N LYS A 424 10.27 13.26 -4.57
CA LYS A 424 10.01 14.38 -3.64
C LYS A 424 9.69 15.68 -4.38
N GLN A 425 10.39 15.96 -5.48
CA GLN A 425 10.08 17.10 -6.34
C GLN A 425 8.70 16.95 -6.99
N CYS A 426 8.34 15.75 -7.46
CA CYS A 426 7.02 15.46 -7.99
C CYS A 426 5.92 15.71 -6.95
N ALA A 427 6.07 15.20 -5.73
CA ALA A 427 5.11 15.45 -4.65
C ALA A 427 4.98 16.94 -4.31
N SER A 428 6.10 17.67 -4.28
CA SER A 428 6.12 19.13 -4.06
C SER A 428 5.39 19.89 -5.17
N ALA A 429 5.48 19.42 -6.42
CA ALA A 429 4.75 19.96 -7.56
C ALA A 429 3.29 19.46 -7.66
N SER A 430 2.78 18.71 -6.67
CA SER A 430 1.46 18.06 -6.69
C SER A 430 1.27 17.10 -7.88
N MET A 431 2.35 16.41 -8.26
CA MET A 431 2.39 15.42 -9.35
C MET A 431 2.60 14.00 -8.79
N GLY A 432 1.71 13.08 -9.14
CA GLY A 432 1.92 11.64 -8.92
C GLY A 432 2.41 10.94 -10.18
N VAL A 433 3.17 9.86 -10.03
CA VAL A 433 3.68 9.04 -11.15
C VAL A 433 3.15 7.62 -11.01
N ASP A 434 2.59 7.00 -12.06
CA ASP A 434 2.26 5.58 -12.09
C ASP A 434 3.04 4.87 -13.19
N LEU A 435 3.42 3.61 -12.95
CA LEU A 435 4.08 2.75 -13.93
C LEU A 435 3.22 1.53 -14.22
N LEU A 436 2.78 1.39 -15.47
CA LEU A 436 2.14 0.18 -15.98
C LEU A 436 3.17 -0.61 -16.79
N LEU A 437 3.62 -1.72 -16.23
CA LEU A 437 4.63 -2.59 -16.81
C LEU A 437 3.94 -3.56 -17.77
N CYS A 438 4.16 -3.34 -19.07
CA CYS A 438 3.60 -4.13 -20.17
C CYS A 438 4.66 -5.08 -20.78
N GLN A 439 5.67 -5.47 -20.00
CA GLN A 439 6.71 -6.42 -20.38
C GLN A 439 7.12 -7.27 -19.16
N GLU A 440 7.51 -8.52 -19.39
CA GLU A 440 7.93 -9.45 -18.34
C GLU A 440 9.23 -9.08 -17.59
N THR A 441 10.03 -8.14 -18.10
CA THR A 441 11.40 -7.85 -17.62
C THR A 441 11.70 -6.35 -17.57
N ALA A 442 10.81 -5.56 -16.98
CA ALA A 442 10.95 -4.10 -16.95
C ALA A 442 12.07 -3.61 -16.00
N GLU A 443 12.56 -4.43 -15.07
CA GLU A 443 13.64 -4.12 -14.12
C GLU A 443 13.43 -2.78 -13.41
N CYS A 444 12.20 -2.56 -12.94
CA CYS A 444 11.74 -1.27 -12.39
C CYS A 444 11.88 -1.18 -10.87
N ALA A 445 12.61 -2.10 -10.24
CA ALA A 445 12.91 -2.09 -8.81
C ALA A 445 13.29 -0.71 -8.27
N VAL A 446 14.15 0.00 -8.99
CA VAL A 446 14.68 1.33 -8.63
C VAL A 446 13.62 2.44 -8.66
N ALA A 447 12.63 2.28 -9.53
CA ALA A 447 11.59 3.29 -9.70
C ALA A 447 10.61 3.31 -8.53
N ILE A 448 10.68 2.35 -7.61
CA ILE A 448 9.87 2.33 -6.38
C ILE A 448 10.14 3.57 -5.53
N ALA A 449 11.38 4.03 -5.46
CA ALA A 449 11.72 5.25 -4.76
C ALA A 449 10.95 6.45 -5.34
N LEU A 450 10.86 6.57 -6.67
CA LEU A 450 10.07 7.60 -7.34
C LEU A 450 8.58 7.47 -7.03
N LEU A 451 8.03 6.25 -7.08
CA LEU A 451 6.61 6.02 -6.82
C LEU A 451 6.24 6.29 -5.36
N SER A 452 7.03 5.78 -4.42
CA SER A 452 6.83 6.02 -2.99
C SER A 452 6.90 7.52 -2.67
N ASN A 453 7.96 8.20 -3.10
CA ASN A 453 8.17 9.62 -2.77
C ASN A 453 7.24 10.59 -3.52
N SER A 454 6.74 10.22 -4.71
CA SER A 454 5.73 11.02 -5.43
C SER A 454 4.32 10.85 -4.86
N GLY A 455 4.11 9.92 -3.92
CA GLY A 455 2.80 9.59 -3.39
C GLY A 455 1.97 8.77 -4.39
N CYS A 456 2.57 7.79 -5.06
CA CYS A 456 1.82 6.85 -5.89
C CYS A 456 1.37 5.65 -5.06
N PRO A 457 0.08 5.56 -4.70
CA PRO A 457 -0.35 4.49 -3.81
C PRO A 457 -0.40 3.12 -4.48
N HIS A 458 -0.28 3.03 -5.81
CA HIS A 458 -0.46 1.77 -6.55
C HIS A 458 0.84 0.99 -6.72
N GLY A 459 1.99 1.64 -6.53
CA GLY A 459 3.28 1.07 -6.90
C GLY A 459 3.36 0.78 -8.41
N PRO A 460 4.38 0.02 -8.84
CA PRO A 460 4.46 -0.45 -10.22
C PRO A 460 3.43 -1.56 -10.45
N VAL A 461 2.81 -1.60 -11.63
CA VAL A 461 1.71 -2.53 -11.91
C VAL A 461 2.04 -3.36 -13.14
N ASN A 462 2.27 -4.65 -12.95
CA ASN A 462 2.41 -5.60 -14.05
C ASN A 462 1.07 -5.88 -14.71
N ILE A 463 0.99 -5.57 -16.00
CA ILE A 463 -0.14 -5.93 -16.86
C ILE A 463 0.13 -7.33 -17.42
N PRO A 464 -0.78 -8.31 -17.20
CA PRO A 464 -0.59 -9.66 -17.72
C PRO A 464 -0.39 -9.67 -19.23
N ILE A 465 0.56 -10.48 -19.68
CA ILE A 465 0.79 -10.77 -21.09
C ILE A 465 0.48 -12.24 -21.29
N HIS A 466 -0.44 -12.54 -22.19
CA HIS A 466 -0.80 -13.90 -22.54
C HIS A 466 0.32 -14.55 -23.37
N SER A 467 0.32 -15.88 -23.46
CA SER A 467 1.35 -16.65 -24.18
C SER A 467 1.45 -16.32 -25.68
N ASN A 468 0.40 -15.75 -26.26
CA ASN A 468 0.36 -15.24 -27.64
C ASN A 468 0.97 -13.82 -27.78
N GLY A 469 1.50 -13.23 -26.69
CA GLY A 469 2.03 -11.86 -26.65
C GLY A 469 0.95 -10.77 -26.55
N GLU A 470 -0.32 -11.15 -26.38
CA GLU A 470 -1.43 -10.22 -26.18
C GLU A 470 -1.40 -9.66 -24.76
N VAL A 471 -1.48 -8.34 -24.65
CA VAL A 471 -1.55 -7.65 -23.36
C VAL A 471 -3.00 -7.67 -22.88
N ASP A 472 -3.24 -8.07 -21.63
CA ASP A 472 -4.58 -8.15 -21.03
C ASP A 472 -5.19 -6.75 -20.91
N LYS A 473 -5.95 -6.38 -21.95
CA LYS A 473 -6.64 -5.11 -22.06
C LYS A 473 -7.67 -4.92 -20.94
N SER A 474 -8.39 -5.98 -20.55
CA SER A 474 -9.46 -5.86 -19.54
C SER A 474 -8.87 -5.47 -18.19
N TYR A 475 -7.78 -6.13 -17.80
CA TYR A 475 -7.04 -5.80 -16.59
C TYR A 475 -6.47 -4.38 -16.66
N MET A 476 -5.83 -4.01 -17.78
CA MET A 476 -5.28 -2.67 -17.98
C MET A 476 -6.35 -1.58 -17.88
N THR A 477 -7.50 -1.75 -18.54
CA THR A 477 -8.62 -0.79 -18.47
C THR A 477 -9.14 -0.66 -17.04
N SER A 478 -9.36 -1.78 -16.34
CA SER A 478 -9.80 -1.77 -14.94
C SER A 478 -8.82 -1.00 -14.05
N HIS A 479 -7.52 -1.26 -14.20
CA HIS A 479 -6.49 -0.58 -13.44
C HIS A 479 -6.39 0.91 -13.76
N LEU A 480 -6.37 1.28 -15.05
CA LEU A 480 -6.38 2.68 -15.50
C LEU A 480 -7.57 3.46 -14.96
N HIS A 481 -8.73 2.81 -14.86
CA HIS A 481 -9.92 3.43 -14.29
C HIS A 481 -9.76 3.71 -12.78
N GLN A 482 -9.06 2.86 -12.03
CA GLN A 482 -8.82 3.06 -10.60
C GLN A 482 -7.77 4.14 -10.33
N ILE A 483 -6.77 4.26 -11.19
CA ILE A 483 -5.76 5.32 -11.07
C ILE A 483 -6.20 6.64 -11.71
N ALA A 484 -7.44 6.74 -12.22
CA ALA A 484 -7.87 7.93 -12.94
C ALA A 484 -7.82 9.20 -12.05
N PRO A 485 -7.47 10.38 -12.60
CA PRO A 485 -7.39 11.64 -11.87
C PRO A 485 -8.62 12.02 -11.02
N TRP A 486 -9.81 11.61 -11.45
CA TRP A 486 -11.07 11.91 -10.76
C TRP A 486 -11.43 10.92 -9.65
N LYS A 487 -10.65 9.85 -9.46
CA LYS A 487 -10.77 8.92 -8.34
C LYS A 487 -9.73 9.14 -7.23
N CYS A 488 -8.83 10.09 -7.44
CA CYS A 488 -7.78 10.42 -6.50
C CYS A 488 -7.85 11.89 -6.07
N VAL A 489 -6.97 12.24 -5.14
CA VAL A 489 -6.76 13.60 -4.68
C VAL A 489 -5.33 14.04 -4.99
N PHE A 490 -5.11 15.35 -5.07
CA PHE A 490 -3.84 15.95 -5.47
C PHE A 490 -3.27 16.90 -4.43
N GLY A 491 -1.94 17.05 -4.47
CA GLY A 491 -1.19 17.98 -3.63
C GLY A 491 -1.51 17.76 -2.16
N ALA A 492 -1.56 16.50 -1.76
CA ALA A 492 -2.05 16.12 -0.46
C ALA A 492 -0.99 16.42 0.61
N GLU A 493 -1.44 16.93 1.74
CA GLU A 493 -0.59 17.32 2.86
C GLU A 493 -1.15 16.68 4.13
N LEU A 494 -0.34 15.83 4.77
CA LEU A 494 -0.70 15.20 6.02
C LEU A 494 0.08 15.86 7.15
N ARG A 495 -0.64 16.32 8.17
CA ARG A 495 -0.06 16.72 9.45
C ARG A 495 -0.57 15.80 10.56
N VAL A 496 0.36 15.17 11.26
CA VAL A 496 0.08 14.35 12.46
C VAL A 496 0.40 15.18 13.70
N ARG A 497 -0.57 15.25 14.62
CA ARG A 497 -0.46 15.98 15.88
C ARG A 497 -0.71 15.01 17.03
N LEU A 498 0.21 14.99 17.98
CA LEU A 498 0.16 14.17 19.18
C LEU A 498 0.10 15.07 20.42
N SER A 499 -0.42 14.53 21.52
CA SER A 499 -0.42 15.24 22.81
C SER A 499 0.98 15.29 23.42
N PRO A 500 1.27 16.25 24.31
CA PRO A 500 2.59 16.36 24.94
C PRO A 500 3.04 15.04 25.58
N GLY A 501 4.31 14.68 25.40
CA GLY A 501 4.89 13.41 25.83
C GLY A 501 4.94 12.32 24.77
N PHE A 502 4.25 12.49 23.63
CA PHE A 502 4.28 11.56 22.50
C PHE A 502 4.73 12.28 21.24
N ILE A 503 5.60 11.64 20.45
CA ILE A 503 6.10 12.16 19.18
C ILE A 503 6.10 11.06 18.12
N VAL A 504 6.15 11.47 16.86
CA VAL A 504 6.47 10.54 15.76
C VAL A 504 7.95 10.22 15.87
N ASP A 505 8.29 8.94 15.81
CA ASP A 505 9.68 8.49 15.82
C ASP A 505 10.31 8.78 14.45
N SER A 506 10.98 9.91 14.35
CA SER A 506 11.66 10.34 13.13
C SER A 506 13.12 9.89 13.08
N GLU A 507 13.57 9.01 13.99
CA GLU A 507 14.93 8.51 13.95
C GLU A 507 15.15 7.78 12.61
N PRO A 508 16.21 8.12 11.86
CA PRO A 508 16.49 7.45 10.60
C PRO A 508 16.75 5.99 10.91
N VAL A 509 16.31 5.11 10.01
CA VAL A 509 16.57 3.68 10.18
C VAL A 509 18.05 3.43 9.92
N VAL A 510 18.85 3.44 10.99
CA VAL A 510 20.32 3.30 10.91
C VAL A 510 20.65 1.83 10.75
N ALA A 511 21.15 1.41 9.58
CA ALA A 511 21.74 0.08 9.47
C ALA A 511 22.93 -0.04 10.43
N HIS A 512 23.00 -1.16 11.17
CA HIS A 512 24.14 -1.49 12.02
C HIS A 512 25.41 -1.70 11.17
N THR A 513 26.03 -0.60 10.76
CA THR A 513 27.27 -0.64 9.98
C THR A 513 28.42 -1.03 10.90
N LYS A 514 28.70 -2.33 10.96
CA LYS A 514 30.04 -2.82 11.32
C LYS A 514 31.01 -2.37 10.20
N GLN A 515 31.54 -1.17 10.33
CA GLN A 515 32.81 -0.66 9.78
C GLN A 515 33.14 -0.72 8.27
N HIS A 516 32.30 -1.18 7.33
CA HIS A 516 32.66 -1.17 5.90
C HIS A 516 31.61 -0.54 4.97
N GLN A 517 32.06 0.54 4.30
CA GLN A 517 31.53 1.29 3.14
C GLN A 517 30.04 1.75 3.14
N PRO A 518 29.76 2.97 2.66
CA PRO A 518 28.40 3.47 2.50
C PRO A 518 27.71 2.72 1.35
N ARG A 519 26.95 1.69 1.67
CA ARG A 519 26.07 0.97 0.73
C ARG A 519 24.73 1.69 0.59
N PRO A 520 24.06 1.63 -0.58
CA PRO A 520 22.70 2.11 -0.72
C PRO A 520 21.74 1.32 0.18
N GLN A 521 20.96 2.03 0.99
CA GLN A 521 20.03 1.45 1.96
C GLN A 521 18.60 1.62 1.45
N LEU A 522 18.03 0.55 0.89
CA LEU A 522 16.64 0.54 0.42
C LEU A 522 15.64 0.83 1.55
N SER A 523 16.01 0.55 2.80
CA SER A 523 15.22 0.90 3.98
C SER A 523 14.93 2.39 4.12
N LEU A 524 15.90 3.26 3.77
CA LEU A 524 15.74 4.73 3.79
C LEU A 524 14.80 5.22 2.68
N LEU A 525 14.58 4.42 1.65
CA LEU A 525 13.62 4.71 0.57
C LEU A 525 12.20 4.28 0.95
N TYR A 526 12.09 3.35 1.90
CA TYR A 526 10.85 2.74 2.34
C TYR A 526 10.25 3.42 3.58
N SER A 527 11.10 3.88 4.51
CA SER A 527 10.72 4.64 5.71
C SER A 527 11.36 6.02 5.70
N GLN A 528 10.55 7.08 5.83
CA GLN A 528 11.01 8.46 5.81
C GLN A 528 10.34 9.33 6.88
N GLY A 529 11.14 9.92 7.75
CA GLY A 529 10.66 10.83 8.80
C GLY A 529 9.61 10.17 9.71
N GLY A 530 9.80 8.90 10.05
CA GLY A 530 8.89 8.12 10.90
C GLY A 530 7.61 7.63 10.23
N MET A 531 7.50 7.80 8.90
CA MET A 531 6.39 7.30 8.10
C MET A 531 6.85 6.20 7.16
N ILE A 532 6.03 5.17 7.01
CA ILE A 532 6.20 4.10 6.03
C ILE A 532 4.98 4.11 5.11
N GLY A 533 5.21 4.13 3.80
CA GLY A 533 4.17 4.24 2.77
C GLY A 533 4.49 5.31 1.72
N PRO A 534 3.57 5.62 0.79
CA PRO A 534 3.81 6.46 -0.37
C PRO A 534 3.66 7.93 0.04
N ILE A 535 4.65 8.42 0.78
CA ILE A 535 4.65 9.76 1.38
C ILE A 535 6.09 10.26 1.54
N CYS A 536 6.31 11.58 1.45
CA CYS A 536 7.61 12.17 1.73
C CYS A 536 7.51 13.28 2.79
N PRO A 537 8.50 13.41 3.68
CA PRO A 537 8.53 14.45 4.70
C PRO A 537 8.85 15.82 4.10
N GLU A 538 8.29 16.87 4.70
CA GLU A 538 8.67 18.24 4.38
C GLU A 538 9.97 18.63 5.11
N GLU A 539 10.98 19.09 4.39
CA GLU A 539 12.29 19.44 4.97
C GLU A 539 12.20 20.49 6.08
N ASP A 540 11.29 21.46 5.94
CA ASP A 540 11.12 22.57 6.89
C ASP A 540 10.18 22.23 8.08
N SER A 541 9.63 21.02 8.16
CA SER A 541 8.63 20.68 9.17
C SER A 541 8.62 19.20 9.55
N SER A 542 9.02 18.90 10.79
CA SER A 542 9.00 17.54 11.38
C SER A 542 7.61 16.90 11.55
N GLN A 543 6.53 17.65 11.30
CA GLN A 543 5.14 17.16 11.44
C GLN A 543 4.31 17.33 10.16
N LEU A 544 4.95 17.54 9.01
CA LEU A 544 4.26 17.72 7.74
C LEU A 544 4.86 16.79 6.72
N TRP A 545 3.98 16.09 6.01
CA TRP A 545 4.34 15.21 4.93
C TRP A 545 3.47 15.49 3.71
N ARG A 546 3.99 15.20 2.52
CA ARG A 546 3.35 15.47 1.24
C ARG A 546 3.16 14.21 0.42
N MET A 547 2.15 14.26 -0.43
CA MET A 547 1.91 13.29 -1.50
C MET A 547 1.49 14.06 -2.75
N GLY A 548 2.04 13.71 -3.91
CA GLY A 548 1.59 14.26 -5.18
C GLY A 548 0.15 13.85 -5.46
N VAL A 549 -0.14 12.56 -5.24
CA VAL A 549 -1.47 11.94 -5.38
C VAL A 549 -1.80 11.10 -4.14
N CYS A 550 -3.06 10.88 -3.85
CA CYS A 550 -3.52 9.93 -2.83
C CYS A 550 -4.90 9.41 -3.23
N ASP A 551 -5.25 8.19 -2.84
CA ASP A 551 -6.58 7.62 -3.05
C ASP A 551 -7.21 7.13 -1.74
N SER A 552 -8.41 6.56 -1.83
CA SER A 552 -9.15 6.08 -0.66
C SER A 552 -8.57 4.80 -0.02
N HIS A 553 -7.66 4.15 -0.73
CA HIS A 553 -7.03 2.90 -0.31
C HIS A 553 -5.59 3.12 0.13
N THR A 554 -5.13 4.37 0.23
CA THR A 554 -3.76 4.70 0.63
C THR A 554 -3.63 4.54 2.14
N ASN A 555 -2.73 3.65 2.57
CA ASN A 555 -2.42 3.41 3.97
C ASN A 555 -0.97 3.81 4.28
N LEU A 556 -0.74 4.26 5.51
CA LEU A 556 0.57 4.62 6.04
C LEU A 556 0.76 3.93 7.40
N ALA A 557 1.97 3.50 7.72
CA ALA A 557 2.35 3.16 9.09
C ALA A 557 3.24 4.25 9.68
N VAL A 558 3.02 4.55 10.96
CA VAL A 558 3.73 5.61 11.68
C VAL A 558 4.27 5.05 12.97
N ASP A 559 5.57 5.12 13.14
CA ASP A 559 6.23 4.76 14.39
C ASP A 559 6.10 5.92 15.38
N LEU A 560 5.82 5.60 16.63
CA LEU A 560 5.64 6.55 17.71
C LEU A 560 6.68 6.27 18.80
N THR A 561 7.06 7.32 19.52
CA THR A 561 7.92 7.18 20.70
C THR A 561 7.50 8.17 21.78
N LEU A 562 7.95 7.93 23.02
CA LEU A 562 7.74 8.85 24.12
C LEU A 562 8.87 9.89 24.11
N GLU A 563 8.52 11.16 24.30
CA GLU A 563 9.51 12.25 24.38
C GLU A 563 10.43 12.10 25.62
N LYS A 564 9.93 11.44 26.66
CA LYS A 564 10.63 11.18 27.93
C LYS A 564 10.26 9.78 28.44
N SER A 565 11.00 9.29 29.43
CA SER A 565 10.72 7.98 30.06
C SER A 565 9.31 7.83 30.64
N SER A 566 8.61 8.93 30.94
CA SER A 566 7.21 8.91 31.41
C SER A 566 6.43 10.14 30.98
N VAL A 567 5.11 9.97 30.85
CA VAL A 567 4.17 11.00 30.42
C VAL A 567 3.56 11.69 31.64
N GLN A 568 3.55 13.03 31.62
CA GLN A 568 2.92 13.81 32.67
C GLN A 568 1.39 13.74 32.56
N GLN A 569 0.75 12.98 33.47
CA GLN A 569 -0.70 12.75 33.45
C GLN A 569 -1.52 13.95 33.93
N ARG A 570 -1.00 14.67 34.93
CA ARG A 570 -1.66 15.83 35.54
C ARG A 570 -0.78 17.05 35.42
N MET A 571 -1.37 18.13 34.96
CA MET A 571 -0.72 19.42 34.86
C MET A 571 -1.52 20.49 35.58
N LEU A 572 -0.81 21.41 36.23
CA LEU A 572 -1.43 22.60 36.79
C LEU A 572 -1.62 23.61 35.66
N VAL A 573 -2.87 23.91 35.35
CA VAL A 573 -3.26 24.82 34.28
C VAL A 573 -3.89 26.07 34.88
N SER A 574 -3.34 27.24 34.54
CA SER A 574 -3.91 28.52 34.96
C SER A 574 -5.38 28.63 34.51
N GLY A 575 -6.28 28.96 35.44
CA GLY A 575 -7.72 29.06 35.20
C GLY A 575 -8.51 27.74 35.27
N PHE A 576 -7.83 26.58 35.30
CA PHE A 576 -8.49 25.27 35.41
C PHE A 576 -8.05 24.44 36.62
N GLY A 577 -6.97 24.85 37.30
CA GLY A 577 -6.41 24.07 38.41
C GLY A 577 -5.67 22.83 37.91
N GLN A 578 -5.71 21.74 38.68
CA GLN A 578 -5.06 20.49 38.29
C GLN A 578 -5.96 19.73 37.32
N VAL A 579 -5.52 19.57 36.07
CA VAL A 579 -6.28 18.90 35.02
C VAL A 579 -5.54 17.64 34.57
N GLN A 580 -6.28 16.57 34.34
CA GLN A 580 -5.77 15.37 33.67
C GLN A 580 -5.86 15.59 32.15
N LEU A 581 -4.72 15.64 31.48
CA LEU A 581 -4.71 15.65 30.02
C LEU A 581 -5.19 14.28 29.51
N LYS A 582 -6.06 14.30 28.52
CA LYS A 582 -6.45 13.10 27.77
C LYS A 582 -5.57 13.06 26.53
N PRO A 583 -4.70 12.05 26.34
CA PRO A 583 -3.92 11.96 25.12
C PRO A 583 -4.83 11.85 23.90
N VAL A 584 -4.43 12.53 22.84
CA VAL A 584 -5.14 12.64 21.57
C VAL A 584 -4.14 12.53 20.44
N LEU A 585 -4.50 11.73 19.44
CA LEU A 585 -3.89 11.73 18.12
C LEU A 585 -4.85 12.43 17.16
N GLN A 586 -4.36 13.41 16.41
CA GLN A 586 -5.10 14.10 15.38
C GLN A 586 -4.34 14.08 14.06
N THR A 587 -5.04 13.74 12.98
CA THR A 587 -4.56 13.93 11.61
C THR A 587 -5.30 15.11 10.97
N CYS A 588 -4.56 15.95 10.26
CA CYS A 588 -5.08 17.02 9.42
C CYS A 588 -4.59 16.77 8.00
N PHE A 589 -5.48 16.31 7.13
CA PHE A 589 -5.16 15.92 5.76
C PHE A 589 -5.78 16.91 4.77
N ALA A 590 -4.97 17.81 4.22
CA ALA A 590 -5.42 18.78 3.22
C ALA A 590 -5.16 18.24 1.82
N TYR A 591 -6.14 18.37 0.92
CA TYR A 591 -6.06 17.79 -0.42
C TYR A 591 -6.95 18.52 -1.42
N THR A 592 -6.64 18.39 -2.70
CA THR A 592 -7.45 18.92 -3.80
C THR A 592 -8.15 17.77 -4.51
N THR A 593 -9.44 17.90 -4.79
CA THR A 593 -10.22 16.85 -5.46
C THR A 593 -11.19 17.45 -6.47
N ILE A 594 -11.67 16.62 -7.39
CA ILE A 594 -12.73 16.96 -8.33
C ILE A 594 -14.06 16.65 -7.64
N VAL A 595 -14.98 17.61 -7.68
CA VAL A 595 -16.35 17.43 -7.21
C VAL A 595 -17.30 17.75 -8.35
N LYS A 596 -18.46 17.10 -8.31
CA LYS A 596 -19.57 17.40 -9.21
C LYS A 596 -20.54 18.32 -8.48
N ASP A 597 -20.92 19.40 -9.11
CA ASP A 597 -21.98 20.28 -8.60
C ASP A 597 -23.31 19.52 -8.72
N ALA A 598 -24.03 19.35 -7.62
CA ALA A 598 -25.33 18.70 -7.61
C ALA A 598 -26.38 19.50 -8.41
N ALA A 599 -26.28 20.84 -8.45
CA ALA A 599 -27.25 21.71 -9.10
C ALA A 599 -27.01 21.84 -10.61
N THR A 600 -25.76 22.02 -11.03
CA THR A 600 -25.41 22.23 -12.45
C THR A 600 -24.94 20.96 -13.14
N GLY A 601 -24.50 19.95 -12.39
CA GLY A 601 -23.85 18.75 -12.92
C GLY A 601 -22.42 19.00 -13.43
N GLU A 602 -21.92 20.24 -13.35
CA GLU A 602 -20.57 20.61 -13.78
C GLU A 602 -19.53 20.08 -12.80
N HIS A 603 -18.35 19.75 -13.33
CA HIS A 603 -17.23 19.30 -12.49
C HIS A 603 -16.30 20.48 -12.24
N PHE A 604 -15.89 20.64 -10.99
CA PHE A 604 -14.94 21.66 -10.59
C PHE A 604 -14.00 21.11 -9.53
N THR A 605 -12.92 21.82 -9.27
CA THR A 605 -11.92 21.41 -8.29
C THR A 605 -12.13 22.15 -6.97
N VAL A 606 -11.93 21.46 -5.85
CA VAL A 606 -12.04 22.03 -4.51
C VAL A 606 -10.88 21.61 -3.65
N ARG A 607 -10.41 22.53 -2.79
CA ARG A 607 -9.45 22.23 -1.73
C ARG A 607 -10.21 21.92 -0.45
N ARG A 608 -10.03 20.71 0.06
CA ARG A 608 -10.64 20.19 1.29
C ARG A 608 -9.57 19.88 2.33
N MET A 609 -10.00 19.78 3.59
CA MET A 609 -9.20 19.30 4.70
C MET A 609 -10.03 18.31 5.50
N ARG A 610 -9.59 17.05 5.57
CA ARG A 610 -10.14 16.07 6.49
C ARG A 610 -9.41 16.15 7.82
N ILE A 611 -10.15 16.21 8.90
CA ILE A 611 -9.60 16.23 10.26
C ILE A 611 -10.15 15.01 10.99
N SER A 612 -9.27 14.08 11.34
CA SER A 612 -9.61 12.93 12.16
C SER A 612 -8.98 13.08 13.54
N SER A 613 -9.69 12.74 14.61
CA SER A 613 -9.16 12.86 15.97
C SER A 613 -9.62 11.71 16.84
N ARG A 614 -8.68 11.04 17.49
CA ARG A 614 -8.92 9.89 18.38
C ARG A 614 -8.30 10.17 19.75
N ARG A 615 -9.09 9.97 20.82
CA ARG A 615 -8.56 9.94 22.19
C ARG A 615 -7.87 8.61 22.42
N MET A 616 -6.69 8.65 23.04
CA MET A 616 -5.87 7.50 23.36
C MET A 616 -5.80 7.43 24.89
N PRO A 617 -6.60 6.58 25.57
CA PRO A 617 -6.46 6.38 27.00
C PRO A 617 -5.04 5.91 27.33
N LEU A 618 -4.57 6.16 28.55
CA LEU A 618 -3.27 5.67 28.99
C LEU A 618 -3.38 4.22 29.48
N ALA A 619 -2.37 3.41 29.15
CA ALA A 619 -2.11 2.10 29.74
C ALA A 619 -1.18 2.27 30.94
N TYR A 620 -1.55 1.65 32.07
CA TYR A 620 -0.80 1.74 33.33
C TYR A 620 -0.04 0.45 33.65
N ASN A 621 -0.30 -0.61 32.90
CA ASN A 621 0.39 -1.89 32.93
C ASN A 621 0.41 -2.48 31.52
N VAL A 622 1.13 -3.59 31.35
CA VAL A 622 1.29 -4.28 30.07
C VAL A 622 -0.04 -4.90 29.59
N GLU A 623 -0.87 -5.41 30.50
CA GLU A 623 -2.18 -6.02 30.17
C GLU A 623 -3.17 -5.03 29.55
N ASP A 624 -3.13 -3.76 29.96
CA ASP A 624 -3.90 -2.69 29.33
C ASP A 624 -3.56 -2.56 27.84
N LEU A 625 -2.30 -2.82 27.44
CA LEU A 625 -1.87 -2.81 26.05
C LEU A 625 -2.39 -4.04 25.30
N TYR A 626 -2.22 -5.25 25.84
CA TYR A 626 -2.69 -6.50 25.20
C TYR A 626 -4.21 -6.54 25.02
N ASP A 627 -4.99 -6.13 26.03
CA ASP A 627 -6.45 -6.08 25.96
C ASP A 627 -6.94 -5.09 24.89
N SER A 628 -6.16 -4.03 24.65
CA SER A 628 -6.45 -3.00 23.67
C SER A 628 -5.81 -3.21 22.29
N LEU A 629 -5.24 -4.40 22.04
CA LEU A 629 -4.57 -4.74 20.78
C LEU A 629 -5.54 -4.80 19.59
N ASP A 630 -5.13 -4.21 18.48
CA ASP A 630 -5.74 -4.34 17.15
C ASP A 630 -4.87 -5.26 16.27
N PRO A 631 -5.25 -6.54 16.07
CA PRO A 631 -4.46 -7.50 15.32
C PRO A 631 -4.23 -7.11 13.86
N GLU A 632 -5.17 -6.41 13.21
CA GLU A 632 -5.00 -5.99 11.81
C GLU A 632 -4.01 -4.83 11.70
N ALA A 633 -4.06 -3.87 12.64
CA ALA A 633 -3.07 -2.80 12.71
C ALA A 633 -1.67 -3.35 13.04
N LEU A 634 -1.60 -4.34 13.95
CA LEU A 634 -0.37 -5.07 14.24
C LEU A 634 0.16 -5.77 12.98
N ALA A 635 -0.69 -6.46 12.21
CA ALA A 635 -0.29 -7.13 10.96
C ALA A 635 0.38 -6.17 9.96
N VAL A 636 -0.19 -4.98 9.78
CA VAL A 636 0.37 -3.92 8.92
C VAL A 636 1.74 -3.49 9.42
N VAL A 637 1.85 -3.17 10.70
CA VAL A 637 3.11 -2.69 11.27
C VAL A 637 4.18 -3.77 11.19
N LEU A 638 3.88 -5.01 11.56
CA LEU A 638 4.81 -6.13 11.45
C LEU A 638 5.21 -6.41 10.01
N PHE A 639 4.28 -6.34 9.05
CA PHE A 639 4.60 -6.45 7.64
C PHE A 639 5.69 -5.43 7.24
N HIS A 640 5.49 -4.17 7.59
CA HIS A 640 6.48 -3.12 7.30
C HIS A 640 7.81 -3.33 8.01
N LYS A 641 7.80 -3.77 9.28
CA LYS A 641 9.03 -4.04 10.05
C LYS A 641 9.81 -5.22 9.47
N LEU A 642 9.13 -6.30 9.08
CA LEU A 642 9.76 -7.47 8.44
C LEU A 642 10.29 -7.13 7.05
N VAL A 643 9.56 -6.32 6.28
CA VAL A 643 10.05 -5.78 5.01
C VAL A 643 11.33 -4.95 5.25
N LEU A 644 11.31 -4.03 6.20
CA LEU A 644 12.47 -3.21 6.55
C LEU A 644 13.67 -4.07 6.97
N ALA A 645 13.47 -5.09 7.80
CA ALA A 645 14.51 -6.03 8.19
C ALA A 645 15.08 -6.78 6.97
N SER A 646 14.20 -7.28 6.09
CA SER A 646 14.61 -7.96 4.85
C SER A 646 15.39 -7.07 3.88
N MET A 647 15.27 -5.73 4.02
CA MET A 647 16.02 -4.74 3.26
C MET A 647 17.33 -4.29 3.94
N GLN A 648 17.49 -4.51 5.25
CA GLN A 648 18.60 -4.00 6.06
C GLN A 648 19.69 -5.02 6.35
N ASP A 649 19.31 -6.24 6.71
CA ASP A 649 20.26 -7.26 7.18
C ASP A 649 20.49 -8.35 6.13
N GLU A 650 21.78 -8.56 5.81
CA GLU A 650 22.24 -9.66 4.97
C GLU A 650 22.33 -10.99 5.74
N SER A 651 22.34 -10.94 7.07
CA SER A 651 22.72 -12.06 7.95
C SER A 651 21.59 -12.69 8.75
N GLU A 652 20.50 -11.96 9.02
CA GLU A 652 19.36 -12.51 9.75
C GLU A 652 18.23 -12.80 8.79
N ASP A 653 17.86 -14.08 8.69
CA ASP A 653 16.64 -14.50 8.01
C ASP A 653 15.48 -13.75 8.68
N HIS A 654 14.76 -12.90 7.95
CA HIS A 654 13.61 -12.14 8.48
C HIS A 654 12.55 -13.07 9.09
N PHE A 655 12.55 -14.36 8.70
CA PHE A 655 11.82 -15.43 9.39
C PHE A 655 12.28 -15.61 10.85
N THR A 656 13.59 -15.71 11.09
CA THR A 656 14.18 -15.81 12.43
C THR A 656 13.82 -14.60 13.29
N LEU A 657 13.91 -13.38 12.72
CA LEU A 657 13.52 -12.17 13.44
C LEU A 657 12.04 -12.20 13.85
N ALA A 658 11.16 -12.64 12.93
CA ALA A 658 9.73 -12.79 13.22
C ALA A 658 9.47 -13.80 14.34
N GLU A 659 10.16 -14.94 14.31
CA GLU A 659 10.07 -15.97 15.35
C GLU A 659 10.58 -15.48 16.70
N GLN A 660 11.72 -14.80 16.74
CA GLN A 660 12.31 -14.24 17.96
C GLN A 660 11.40 -13.16 18.57
N TRP A 661 10.88 -12.26 17.75
CA TRP A 661 9.93 -11.26 18.21
C TRP A 661 8.67 -11.92 18.80
N LEU A 662 8.11 -12.92 18.12
CA LEU A 662 6.94 -13.65 18.63
C LEU A 662 7.25 -14.37 19.95
N GLN A 663 8.39 -15.05 20.05
CA GLN A 663 8.81 -15.74 21.28
C GLN A 663 8.90 -14.74 22.44
N SER A 664 9.61 -13.63 22.23
CA SER A 664 9.76 -12.58 23.25
C SER A 664 8.41 -11.95 23.62
N LEU A 665 7.51 -11.69 22.66
CA LEU A 665 6.16 -11.20 22.93
C LEU A 665 5.37 -12.17 23.81
N LEU A 666 5.43 -13.47 23.51
CA LEU A 666 4.74 -14.49 24.29
C LEU A 666 5.32 -14.56 25.71
N VAL A 667 6.65 -14.57 25.88
CA VAL A 667 7.30 -14.54 27.20
C VAL A 667 6.86 -13.32 28.02
N CYS A 668 6.86 -12.13 27.41
CA CYS A 668 6.37 -10.90 28.04
C CYS A 668 4.89 -11.01 28.47
N ALA A 669 4.04 -11.59 27.61
CA ALA A 669 2.62 -11.82 27.95
C ALA A 669 2.43 -12.78 29.12
N TYR A 670 3.29 -13.79 29.23
CA TYR A 670 3.30 -14.72 30.35
C TYR A 670 3.67 -14.07 31.67
N GLN A 671 4.80 -13.37 31.68
CA GLN A 671 5.32 -12.71 32.87
C GLN A 671 4.33 -11.67 33.38
N SER A 672 3.76 -10.87 32.46
CA SER A 672 2.71 -9.90 32.78
C SER A 672 1.46 -10.54 33.40
N ALA A 673 1.02 -11.70 32.88
CA ALA A 673 -0.11 -12.44 33.45
C ALA A 673 0.20 -12.99 34.85
N GLU A 674 1.42 -13.48 35.11
CA GLU A 674 1.86 -13.92 36.44
C GLU A 674 1.91 -12.78 37.45
N GLU A 675 2.45 -11.63 37.06
CA GLU A 675 2.49 -10.43 37.89
C GLU A 675 1.07 -9.96 38.25
N GLN A 676 0.14 -9.93 37.28
CA GLN A 676 -1.25 -9.59 37.57
C GLN A 676 -1.87 -10.60 38.55
N ALA A 677 -1.59 -11.89 38.40
CA ALA A 677 -2.06 -12.92 39.33
C ALA A 677 -1.62 -12.67 40.77
N ILE A 678 -0.35 -12.30 40.97
CA ILE A 678 0.21 -11.98 42.29
C ILE A 678 -0.50 -10.75 42.87
N VAL A 679 -0.62 -9.68 42.07
CA VAL A 679 -1.30 -8.44 42.50
C VAL A 679 -2.76 -8.71 42.89
N GLU A 680 -3.49 -9.51 42.12
CA GLU A 680 -4.87 -9.88 42.44
C GLU A 680 -4.97 -10.70 43.74
N GLN A 681 -4.04 -11.62 43.95
CA GLN A 681 -3.99 -12.38 45.20
C GLN A 681 -3.73 -11.46 46.40
N GLU A 682 -2.77 -10.54 46.29
CA GLU A 682 -2.52 -9.55 47.35
C GLU A 682 -3.71 -8.64 47.62
N GLN A 683 -4.44 -8.23 46.58
CA GLN A 683 -5.65 -7.40 46.74
C GLN A 683 -6.77 -8.17 47.45
N LYS A 684 -6.96 -9.45 47.09
CA LYS A 684 -7.89 -10.37 47.77
C LYS A 684 -7.51 -10.54 49.24
N GLU A 685 -6.23 -10.72 49.54
CA GLU A 685 -5.72 -10.83 50.92
C GLU A 685 -5.93 -9.53 51.72
N LYS A 686 -5.82 -8.37 51.07
CA LYS A 686 -6.05 -7.05 51.68
C LYS A 686 -7.54 -6.68 51.80
N ASN A 687 -8.48 -7.56 51.41
CA ASN A 687 -9.92 -7.29 51.32
C ASN A 687 -10.24 -6.02 50.51
N VAL A 688 -9.40 -5.68 49.53
CA VAL A 688 -9.72 -4.62 48.57
C VAL A 688 -10.66 -5.27 47.56
N GLU A 689 -11.94 -4.88 47.57
CA GLU A 689 -12.89 -5.35 46.56
C GLU A 689 -12.30 -5.09 45.17
N ALA A 690 -12.01 -6.15 44.42
CA ALA A 690 -11.57 -6.06 43.04
C ALA A 690 -12.60 -5.24 42.26
N ALA A 691 -12.12 -4.36 41.38
CA ALA A 691 -12.94 -3.37 40.69
C ALA A 691 -13.97 -4.02 39.74
N GLY A 692 -15.17 -4.34 40.24
CA GLY A 692 -16.39 -4.61 39.47
C GLY A 692 -16.42 -5.90 38.61
N ALA A 693 -17.62 -6.39 38.31
CA ALA A 693 -17.90 -7.63 37.56
C ALA A 693 -17.60 -7.56 36.03
N GLY A 694 -16.56 -6.82 35.63
CA GLY A 694 -16.17 -6.65 34.22
C GLY A 694 -14.67 -6.37 34.03
N TYR A 695 -13.85 -6.65 35.03
CA TYR A 695 -12.40 -6.50 34.92
C TYR A 695 -11.80 -7.68 34.15
N PHE A 696 -10.84 -7.39 33.27
CA PHE A 696 -10.11 -8.40 32.52
C PHE A 696 -9.09 -9.10 33.44
N HIS A 697 -9.25 -10.41 33.62
CA HIS A 697 -8.33 -11.26 34.39
C HIS A 697 -7.38 -11.97 33.43
N ALA A 698 -6.25 -11.32 33.10
CA ALA A 698 -5.25 -11.87 32.20
C ALA A 698 -4.78 -13.26 32.65
N ALA A 699 -4.49 -13.39 33.94
CA ALA A 699 -4.05 -14.64 34.56
C ALA A 699 -5.05 -15.80 34.45
N GLU A 700 -6.35 -15.54 34.54
CA GLU A 700 -7.36 -16.60 34.44
C GLU A 700 -7.45 -17.16 33.02
N ARG A 701 -7.22 -16.30 32.03
CA ARG A 701 -7.28 -16.61 30.61
C ARG A 701 -5.98 -17.19 30.10
N LEU A 702 -4.87 -16.44 30.23
CA LEU A 702 -3.56 -16.82 29.69
C LEU A 702 -2.97 -18.02 30.41
N LEU A 703 -3.05 -18.11 31.74
CA LEU A 703 -2.45 -19.23 32.49
C LEU A 703 -3.37 -20.46 32.58
N ASP A 704 -4.51 -20.43 31.87
CA ASP A 704 -5.53 -21.50 31.85
C ASP A 704 -5.83 -22.09 33.23
N ARG A 705 -6.22 -21.24 34.18
CA ARG A 705 -6.58 -21.70 35.54
C ARG A 705 -7.79 -22.64 35.57
N ALA A 706 -8.60 -22.62 34.51
CA ALA A 706 -9.74 -23.52 34.34
C ALA A 706 -9.33 -24.92 33.84
N GLY A 707 -8.08 -25.10 33.37
CA GLY A 707 -7.54 -26.38 32.87
C GLY A 707 -8.18 -26.86 31.58
N GLY A 708 -8.63 -25.95 30.72
CA GLY A 708 -9.32 -26.25 29.46
C GLY A 708 -8.42 -26.29 28.23
N LEU A 709 -7.20 -25.76 28.31
CA LEU A 709 -6.24 -25.64 27.22
C LEU A 709 -5.05 -26.59 27.44
N ASN A 710 -4.49 -27.10 26.35
CA ASN A 710 -3.23 -27.82 26.39
C ASN A 710 -2.10 -26.85 26.79
N PRO A 711 -1.13 -27.23 27.65
CA PRO A 711 0.02 -26.39 27.99
C PRO A 711 0.70 -25.69 26.80
N LYS A 712 0.78 -26.34 25.63
CA LYS A 712 1.33 -25.71 24.42
C LYS A 712 0.44 -24.58 23.87
N ASP A 713 -0.88 -24.76 23.92
CA ASP A 713 -1.86 -23.75 23.47
C ASP A 713 -1.87 -22.56 24.41
N VAL A 714 -1.76 -22.84 25.71
CA VAL A 714 -1.48 -21.84 26.72
C VAL A 714 -0.27 -21.05 26.25
N LEU A 715 0.89 -21.69 26.00
CA LEU A 715 2.16 -21.01 25.64
C LEU A 715 2.09 -20.14 24.38
N LEU A 716 1.11 -20.38 23.52
CA LEU A 716 0.83 -19.63 22.31
C LEU A 716 -0.21 -18.51 22.48
N GLY A 717 -0.57 -18.19 23.73
CA GLY A 717 -1.50 -17.11 24.06
C GLY A 717 -2.96 -17.42 23.72
N GLN A 718 -3.33 -18.70 23.52
CA GLN A 718 -4.70 -19.09 23.12
C GLN A 718 -5.77 -18.69 24.14
N GLY A 719 -5.38 -18.50 25.41
CA GLY A 719 -6.26 -17.95 26.44
C GLY A 719 -6.69 -16.50 26.20
N HIS A 720 -5.89 -15.71 25.47
CA HIS A 720 -6.11 -14.29 25.27
C HIS A 720 -6.70 -13.99 23.89
N ALA A 721 -7.96 -13.53 23.86
CA ALA A 721 -8.73 -13.34 22.62
C ALA A 721 -8.04 -12.54 21.52
N LYS A 722 -7.21 -11.54 21.87
CA LYS A 722 -6.43 -10.75 20.90
C LYS A 722 -5.08 -11.36 20.52
N LEU A 723 -4.41 -12.04 21.45
CA LEU A 723 -3.05 -12.56 21.23
C LEU A 723 -3.08 -13.95 20.57
N ALA A 724 -4.16 -14.72 20.76
CA ALA A 724 -4.35 -16.05 20.21
C ALA A 724 -4.17 -16.15 18.68
N LEU A 725 -4.43 -15.05 17.96
CA LEU A 725 -4.27 -14.96 16.50
C LEU A 725 -2.83 -14.59 16.07
N THR A 726 -2.01 -14.08 16.99
CA THR A 726 -0.67 -13.55 16.68
C THR A 726 0.26 -14.61 16.11
N PRO A 727 0.34 -15.85 16.65
CA PRO A 727 1.20 -16.89 16.08
C PRO A 727 0.86 -17.22 14.63
N LEU A 728 -0.43 -17.39 14.32
CA LEU A 728 -0.89 -17.65 12.95
C LEU A 728 -0.57 -16.47 12.04
N MET A 729 -0.86 -15.24 12.48
CA MET A 729 -0.56 -14.03 11.72
C MET A 729 0.94 -13.90 11.40
N VAL A 730 1.83 -14.14 12.37
CA VAL A 730 3.29 -14.10 12.17
C VAL A 730 3.72 -15.17 11.18
N PHE A 731 3.24 -16.40 11.35
CA PHE A 731 3.53 -17.48 10.42
C PHE A 731 3.12 -17.10 8.99
N LEU A 732 1.87 -16.65 8.79
CA LEU A 732 1.36 -16.26 7.48
C LEU A 732 2.11 -15.05 6.88
N LEU A 733 2.51 -14.07 7.69
CA LEU A 733 3.32 -12.94 7.26
C LEU A 733 4.65 -13.41 6.66
N THR A 734 5.34 -14.33 7.33
CA THR A 734 6.62 -14.85 6.82
C THR A 734 6.43 -15.64 5.52
N GLN A 735 5.26 -16.24 5.32
CA GLN A 735 4.93 -17.03 4.14
C GLN A 735 4.36 -16.21 2.97
N CYS A 736 4.06 -14.92 3.17
CA CYS A 736 3.44 -14.09 2.13
C CYS A 736 4.37 -13.86 0.92
N ASP A 737 3.79 -13.60 -0.25
CA ASP A 737 4.53 -13.46 -1.51
C ASP A 737 5.60 -12.33 -1.50
N ALA A 738 5.43 -11.32 -0.65
CA ALA A 738 6.40 -10.24 -0.50
C ALA A 738 7.66 -10.65 0.29
N LEU A 739 7.55 -11.63 1.19
CA LEU A 739 8.60 -11.99 2.15
C LEU A 739 9.14 -13.42 1.97
N ARG A 740 8.41 -14.34 1.33
CA ARG A 740 8.83 -15.75 1.29
C ARG A 740 10.16 -15.96 0.55
N SER A 741 10.91 -16.96 0.99
CA SER A 741 12.27 -17.26 0.51
C SER A 741 12.36 -18.01 -0.84
N PHE A 742 11.23 -18.22 -1.52
CA PHE A 742 11.21 -18.92 -2.81
C PHE A 742 11.74 -18.04 -3.95
N PRO A 743 12.38 -18.64 -4.98
CA PRO A 743 12.92 -17.89 -6.12
C PRO A 743 11.79 -17.22 -6.90
N THR A 744 11.54 -15.96 -6.59
CA THR A 744 10.66 -15.07 -7.33
C THR A 744 11.49 -14.01 -8.06
N ARG A 745 10.98 -13.48 -9.17
CA ARG A 745 11.64 -12.35 -9.84
C ARG A 745 11.58 -11.13 -8.92
N LEU A 746 12.70 -10.39 -8.83
CA LEU A 746 12.81 -9.21 -7.97
C LEU A 746 11.70 -8.19 -8.25
N ASP A 747 11.43 -7.86 -9.51
CA ASP A 747 10.36 -6.92 -9.91
C ASP A 747 8.99 -7.34 -9.38
N TYR A 748 8.69 -8.64 -9.44
CA TYR A 748 7.42 -9.17 -8.98
C TYR A 748 7.31 -9.08 -7.47
N ARG A 749 8.35 -9.52 -6.74
CA ARG A 749 8.39 -9.42 -5.28
C ARG A 749 8.23 -7.98 -4.81
N LEU A 750 8.94 -7.06 -5.46
CA LEU A 750 8.89 -5.63 -5.17
C LEU A 750 7.56 -4.98 -5.52
N GLN A 751 6.94 -5.39 -6.63
CA GLN A 751 5.57 -5.00 -6.95
C GLN A 751 4.63 -5.43 -5.82
N THR A 752 4.66 -6.72 -5.46
CA THR A 752 3.80 -7.28 -4.42
C THR A 752 4.00 -6.54 -3.11
N LEU A 753 5.26 -6.29 -2.75
CA LEU A 753 5.63 -5.49 -1.60
C LEU A 753 5.03 -4.08 -1.65
N CYS A 754 5.17 -3.36 -2.76
CA CYS A 754 4.59 -2.01 -2.90
C CYS A 754 3.06 -2.04 -2.78
N GLN A 755 2.42 -3.00 -3.44
CA GLN A 755 0.97 -3.13 -3.41
C GLN A 755 0.47 -3.45 -2.00
N MET A 756 1.08 -4.44 -1.32
CA MET A 756 0.76 -4.81 0.05
C MET A 756 1.04 -3.67 1.05
N SER A 757 2.15 -2.95 0.89
CA SER A 757 2.54 -1.84 1.77
C SER A 757 1.53 -0.70 1.80
N ASN A 758 0.74 -0.57 0.73
CA ASN A 758 -0.25 0.49 0.61
C ASN A 758 -1.67 -0.01 0.88
N MET A 759 -1.88 -1.28 1.25
CA MET A 759 -3.20 -1.81 1.56
C MET A 759 -3.68 -1.29 2.92
N VAL A 760 -4.97 -0.94 3.00
CA VAL A 760 -5.61 -0.71 4.30
C VAL A 760 -5.56 -1.99 5.14
N PRO A 761 -5.54 -1.91 6.48
CA PRO A 761 -5.19 -3.05 7.35
C PRO A 761 -6.00 -4.31 7.08
N SER A 762 -7.25 -4.10 6.74
CA SER A 762 -8.24 -5.14 6.60
C SER A 762 -8.20 -5.83 5.22
N VAL A 763 -7.69 -5.14 4.20
CA VAL A 763 -7.32 -5.73 2.89
C VAL A 763 -5.98 -6.45 3.01
N LEU A 764 -5.00 -5.88 3.73
CA LEU A 764 -3.71 -6.54 3.98
C LEU A 764 -3.90 -7.83 4.77
N ALA A 765 -4.77 -7.83 5.79
CA ALA A 765 -5.11 -9.03 6.53
C ALA A 765 -5.64 -10.14 5.63
N ARG A 766 -6.53 -9.82 4.66
CA ARG A 766 -6.98 -10.78 3.62
C ARG A 766 -5.89 -11.18 2.63
N ALA A 767 -4.90 -10.32 2.38
CA ALA A 767 -3.77 -10.66 1.53
C ALA A 767 -2.82 -11.66 2.19
N ILE A 768 -2.68 -11.59 3.52
CA ILE A 768 -1.85 -12.51 4.31
C ILE A 768 -2.62 -13.79 4.64
N ALA A 769 -3.89 -13.64 5.03
CA ALA A 769 -4.80 -14.70 5.43
C ALA A 769 -6.11 -14.59 4.62
N PRO A 770 -6.16 -15.18 3.41
CA PRO A 770 -7.35 -15.17 2.58
C PRO A 770 -8.59 -15.67 3.34
N ARG A 771 -9.75 -15.09 3.06
CA ARG A 771 -10.99 -15.53 3.71
C ARG A 771 -11.54 -16.73 2.98
N LEU A 772 -11.66 -17.85 3.68
CA LEU A 772 -12.24 -19.08 3.17
C LEU A 772 -13.53 -19.42 3.92
N GLN A 773 -14.61 -19.64 3.17
CA GLN A 773 -15.94 -19.89 3.71
C GLN A 773 -16.60 -21.10 3.08
N LEU A 774 -17.49 -21.75 3.83
CA LEU A 774 -18.33 -22.84 3.35
C LEU A 774 -19.78 -22.39 3.27
N TRP A 775 -20.40 -22.61 2.11
CA TRP A 775 -21.75 -22.18 1.78
C TRP A 775 -22.60 -23.36 1.28
N GLU A 776 -23.90 -23.28 1.49
CA GLU A 776 -24.85 -24.18 0.86
C GLU A 776 -25.35 -23.58 -0.48
N SER A 777 -25.47 -24.39 -1.52
CA SER A 777 -26.05 -23.98 -2.80
C SER A 777 -27.52 -23.60 -2.67
N SER A 778 -27.95 -22.61 -3.44
CA SER A 778 -29.37 -22.24 -3.58
C SER A 778 -30.18 -23.33 -4.31
N PRO A 779 -31.48 -23.52 -3.99
CA PRO A 779 -32.35 -24.43 -4.72
C PRO A 779 -32.65 -23.92 -6.14
N ARG A 780 -32.71 -24.83 -7.13
CA ARG A 780 -32.98 -24.50 -8.55
C ARG A 780 -34.31 -23.80 -8.82
N VAL A 781 -35.31 -24.00 -7.96
CA VAL A 781 -36.65 -23.45 -8.16
C VAL A 781 -36.87 -22.39 -7.09
N PRO A 782 -36.93 -21.09 -7.46
CA PRO A 782 -37.34 -20.06 -6.52
C PRO A 782 -38.73 -20.41 -6.03
N SER A 783 -38.92 -20.53 -4.72
CA SER A 783 -40.23 -20.87 -4.17
C SER A 783 -41.20 -19.77 -4.55
N THR A 784 -42.10 -20.05 -5.48
CA THR A 784 -43.14 -19.11 -5.95
C THR A 784 -44.18 -18.77 -4.89
N LYS A 785 -44.02 -19.24 -3.64
CA LYS A 785 -44.86 -18.87 -2.52
C LYS A 785 -44.44 -17.48 -2.01
N PRO A 786 -45.22 -16.43 -2.26
CA PRO A 786 -44.95 -15.13 -1.69
C PRO A 786 -45.15 -15.26 -0.17
N GLY A 787 -44.09 -15.03 0.62
CA GLY A 787 -44.16 -15.02 2.09
C GLY A 787 -43.58 -16.23 2.81
N SER A 788 -42.92 -17.18 2.13
CA SER A 788 -41.94 -18.01 2.84
C SER A 788 -40.72 -17.13 3.12
N HIS A 789 -40.41 -16.93 4.40
CA HIS A 789 -39.22 -16.20 4.87
C HIS A 789 -38.04 -16.45 3.92
N GLU A 790 -37.51 -15.38 3.33
CA GLU A 790 -36.15 -15.39 2.80
C GLU A 790 -35.30 -15.83 3.99
N LEU A 791 -34.90 -17.12 4.01
CA LEU A 791 -33.87 -17.54 4.93
C LEU A 791 -32.68 -16.63 4.63
N GLU A 792 -32.21 -15.92 5.64
CA GLU A 792 -30.96 -15.19 5.57
C GLU A 792 -29.90 -16.24 5.23
N ASP A 793 -29.57 -16.34 3.95
CA ASP A 793 -28.58 -17.29 3.43
C ASP A 793 -27.22 -16.85 3.98
N GLU A 794 -26.85 -17.33 5.16
CA GLU A 794 -25.55 -17.11 5.77
C GLU A 794 -24.56 -18.23 5.40
N PRO A 795 -23.24 -17.98 5.45
CA PRO A 795 -22.27 -19.06 5.32
C PRO A 795 -22.53 -20.12 6.40
N ILE A 796 -22.44 -21.41 6.01
CA ILE A 796 -22.43 -22.52 6.96
C ILE A 796 -21.25 -22.34 7.93
N MET A 797 -20.11 -21.92 7.36
CA MET A 797 -18.91 -21.60 8.12
C MET A 797 -18.31 -20.31 7.60
N ASP A 798 -18.33 -19.27 8.43
CA ASP A 798 -17.86 -17.92 8.07
C ASP A 798 -16.33 -17.82 8.02
N VAL A 799 -15.63 -18.67 8.78
CA VAL A 799 -14.17 -18.73 8.84
C VAL A 799 -13.74 -20.20 8.88
N MET A 800 -12.94 -20.61 7.91
CA MET A 800 -12.24 -21.89 7.90
C MET A 800 -10.73 -21.67 8.02
N ASP A 801 -10.07 -22.62 8.67
CA ASP A 801 -8.61 -22.68 8.72
C ASP A 801 -8.04 -22.89 7.32
N LEU A 802 -6.86 -22.33 7.08
CA LEU A 802 -6.18 -22.36 5.77
C LEU A 802 -5.33 -23.62 5.62
N SER A 803 -5.86 -24.77 6.04
CA SER A 803 -5.22 -26.08 5.90
C SER A 803 -6.09 -27.04 5.09
N SER A 804 -5.46 -27.91 4.32
CA SER A 804 -6.15 -28.93 3.53
C SER A 804 -6.94 -29.90 4.39
N THR A 805 -6.42 -30.26 5.56
CA THR A 805 -7.11 -31.13 6.52
C THR A 805 -8.39 -30.48 7.05
N ALA A 806 -8.34 -29.23 7.52
CA ALA A 806 -9.54 -28.57 8.05
C ALA A 806 -10.63 -28.40 6.99
N VAL A 807 -10.23 -28.04 5.76
CA VAL A 807 -11.17 -27.92 4.63
C VAL A 807 -11.81 -29.27 4.28
N GLN A 808 -11.03 -30.35 4.26
CA GLN A 808 -11.55 -31.70 4.00
C GLN A 808 -12.53 -32.14 5.09
N GLU A 809 -12.17 -31.97 6.36
CA GLU A 809 -13.01 -32.33 7.51
C GLU A 809 -14.33 -31.56 7.50
N ALA A 810 -14.27 -30.24 7.31
CA ALA A 810 -15.44 -29.38 7.18
C ALA A 810 -16.38 -29.85 6.05
N VAL A 811 -15.84 -30.06 4.85
CA VAL A 811 -16.63 -30.50 3.70
C VAL A 811 -17.26 -31.87 3.96
N MET A 812 -16.52 -32.80 4.56
CA MET A 812 -17.02 -34.15 4.86
C MET A 812 -18.12 -34.16 5.92
N GLU A 813 -18.00 -33.33 6.97
CA GLU A 813 -18.99 -33.20 8.03
C GLU A 813 -20.31 -32.65 7.48
N TYR A 814 -20.24 -31.57 6.71
CA TYR A 814 -21.43 -30.91 6.17
C TYR A 814 -22.01 -31.62 4.95
N ASP A 815 -21.23 -32.32 4.14
CA ASP A 815 -21.78 -33.08 3.01
C ASP A 815 -22.67 -34.23 3.50
N GLN A 816 -22.37 -34.83 4.66
CA GLN A 816 -23.20 -35.87 5.25
C GLN A 816 -24.58 -35.35 5.66
N THR A 817 -24.67 -34.10 6.13
CA THR A 817 -25.88 -33.52 6.71
C THR A 817 -26.68 -32.68 5.72
N SER A 818 -26.01 -31.94 4.83
CA SER A 818 -26.64 -31.10 3.81
C SER A 818 -27.34 -31.96 2.76
N LYS A 819 -28.44 -31.46 2.20
CA LYS A 819 -29.14 -32.07 1.05
C LYS A 819 -28.76 -31.40 -0.27
N ARG A 820 -27.99 -30.32 -0.22
CA ARG A 820 -27.66 -29.47 -1.36
C ARG A 820 -26.16 -29.50 -1.61
N PRO A 821 -25.72 -29.16 -2.83
CA PRO A 821 -24.31 -29.00 -3.11
C PRO A 821 -23.66 -27.96 -2.18
N LEU A 822 -22.45 -28.24 -1.70
CA LEU A 822 -21.65 -27.31 -0.93
C LEU A 822 -20.74 -26.49 -1.86
N LEU A 823 -20.55 -25.23 -1.50
CA LEU A 823 -19.72 -24.26 -2.20
C LEU A 823 -18.65 -23.72 -1.27
N LEU A 824 -17.42 -23.66 -1.74
CA LEU A 824 -16.35 -22.91 -1.12
C LEU A 824 -16.26 -21.54 -1.76
N PHE A 825 -16.21 -20.53 -0.92
CA PHE A 825 -15.96 -19.15 -1.30
C PHE A 825 -14.61 -18.72 -0.73
N LEU A 826 -13.68 -18.41 -1.63
CA LEU A 826 -12.36 -17.89 -1.33
C LEU A 826 -12.29 -16.43 -1.78
N ASP A 827 -11.95 -15.55 -0.85
CA ASP A 827 -11.76 -14.12 -1.04
C ASP A 827 -10.28 -13.76 -0.77
N ALA A 828 -9.55 -13.50 -1.85
CA ALA A 828 -8.14 -13.14 -1.87
C ALA A 828 -7.90 -11.93 -2.81
N PRO A 829 -6.84 -11.12 -2.60
CA PRO A 829 -6.58 -9.93 -3.41
C PRO A 829 -6.22 -10.21 -4.88
N ASP A 830 -5.74 -11.41 -5.20
CA ASP A 830 -5.36 -11.82 -6.56
C ASP A 830 -6.49 -12.57 -7.29
N GLN A 831 -7.47 -13.09 -6.55
CA GLN A 831 -8.62 -13.82 -7.10
C GLN A 831 -9.77 -13.97 -6.10
N ILE A 832 -10.99 -13.98 -6.62
CA ILE A 832 -12.15 -14.53 -5.91
C ILE A 832 -12.50 -15.87 -6.57
N LEU A 833 -12.58 -16.93 -5.79
CA LEU A 833 -12.86 -18.28 -6.29
C LEU A 833 -14.13 -18.84 -5.65
N MET A 834 -15.05 -19.27 -6.50
CA MET A 834 -16.21 -20.07 -6.13
C MET A 834 -16.01 -21.51 -6.60
N LEU A 835 -15.86 -22.43 -5.66
CA LEU A 835 -15.52 -23.82 -5.95
C LEU A 835 -16.58 -24.79 -5.43
N HIS A 836 -17.00 -25.72 -6.27
CA HIS A 836 -17.85 -26.83 -5.83
C HIS A 836 -17.07 -27.75 -4.88
N ALA A 837 -17.59 -28.02 -3.67
CA ALA A 837 -16.82 -28.77 -2.66
C ALA A 837 -16.45 -30.21 -3.07
N ALA A 838 -17.20 -30.81 -4.01
CA ALA A 838 -16.86 -32.10 -4.62
C ALA A 838 -15.49 -32.16 -5.33
N HIS A 839 -14.83 -31.01 -5.60
CA HIS A 839 -13.44 -31.00 -6.06
C HIS A 839 -12.43 -31.43 -4.98
N ILE A 840 -12.85 -31.45 -3.71
CA ILE A 840 -12.01 -31.85 -2.57
C ILE A 840 -12.34 -33.26 -2.13
N VAL A 841 -13.62 -33.54 -1.85
CA VAL A 841 -14.09 -34.87 -1.45
C VAL A 841 -15.34 -35.26 -2.24
N THR A 842 -15.33 -36.43 -2.86
CA THR A 842 -16.47 -36.99 -3.60
C THR A 842 -17.19 -38.07 -2.81
N THR A 843 -18.32 -37.73 -2.21
CA THR A 843 -19.18 -38.65 -1.43
C THR A 843 -20.54 -38.90 -2.09
N ARG A 844 -21.00 -38.00 -2.98
CA ARG A 844 -22.34 -38.05 -3.59
C ARG A 844 -22.33 -37.83 -5.10
N SER A 845 -23.41 -38.25 -5.77
CA SER A 845 -23.61 -37.95 -7.19
C SER A 845 -23.71 -36.44 -7.38
N PRO A 846 -22.85 -35.83 -8.20
CA PRO A 846 -22.73 -34.38 -8.17
C PRO A 846 -23.84 -33.71 -8.98
N GLU A 847 -24.63 -32.87 -8.31
CA GLU A 847 -25.49 -31.90 -8.97
C GLU A 847 -24.73 -30.56 -9.12
N PRO A 848 -24.90 -29.83 -10.23
CA PRO A 848 -24.33 -28.49 -10.35
C PRO A 848 -24.93 -27.53 -9.31
N ALA A 849 -24.05 -26.75 -8.69
CA ALA A 849 -24.38 -25.79 -7.65
C ALA A 849 -24.86 -24.45 -8.22
N HIS A 850 -25.63 -23.71 -7.42
CA HIS A 850 -26.19 -22.39 -7.72
C HIS A 850 -25.82 -21.40 -6.63
N ILE A 851 -25.41 -20.20 -7.03
CA ILE A 851 -25.05 -19.12 -6.11
C ILE A 851 -26.32 -18.54 -5.49
N SER A 852 -26.37 -18.46 -4.16
CA SER A 852 -27.47 -17.80 -3.46
C SER A 852 -27.40 -16.28 -3.59
N PRO A 853 -28.53 -15.55 -3.45
CA PRO A 853 -28.51 -14.08 -3.47
C PRO A 853 -27.55 -13.47 -2.44
N ALA A 854 -27.50 -14.02 -1.22
CA ALA A 854 -26.60 -13.54 -0.18
C ALA A 854 -25.12 -13.79 -0.51
N LEU A 855 -24.78 -14.95 -1.07
CA LEU A 855 -23.42 -15.24 -1.55
C LEU A 855 -23.05 -14.31 -2.73
N ALA A 856 -23.98 -14.00 -3.62
CA ALA A 856 -23.75 -13.02 -4.69
C ALA A 856 -23.45 -11.62 -4.14
N VAL A 857 -24.14 -11.21 -3.06
CA VAL A 857 -23.82 -9.97 -2.33
C VAL A 857 -22.44 -10.07 -1.70
N ALA A 858 -22.10 -11.18 -1.03
CA ALA A 858 -20.78 -11.37 -0.42
C ALA A 858 -19.64 -11.30 -1.46
N ILE A 859 -19.83 -11.91 -2.65
CA ILE A 859 -18.88 -11.83 -3.77
C ILE A 859 -18.72 -10.38 -4.25
N LYS A 860 -19.84 -9.66 -4.41
CA LYS A 860 -19.82 -8.26 -4.84
C LYS A 860 -19.13 -7.36 -3.81
N ASP A 861 -19.45 -7.55 -2.53
CA ASP A 861 -18.85 -6.82 -1.42
C ASP A 861 -17.33 -7.07 -1.39
N ALA A 862 -16.90 -8.33 -1.47
CA ALA A 862 -15.49 -8.70 -1.55
C ALA A 862 -14.81 -8.03 -2.74
N ALA A 863 -15.36 -8.17 -3.95
CA ALA A 863 -14.82 -7.57 -5.17
C ALA A 863 -14.68 -6.04 -5.09
N SER A 864 -15.64 -5.36 -4.46
CA SER A 864 -15.65 -3.91 -4.27
C SER A 864 -14.72 -3.41 -3.14
N SER A 865 -14.31 -4.30 -2.24
CA SER A 865 -13.45 -3.95 -1.11
C SER A 865 -11.99 -3.73 -1.49
N TYR A 866 -11.57 -4.31 -2.62
CA TYR A 866 -10.23 -4.14 -3.17
C TYR A 866 -10.15 -2.90 -4.04
N ARG A 867 -8.96 -2.30 -4.07
CA ARG A 867 -8.71 -1.12 -4.92
C ARG A 867 -8.96 -1.42 -6.39
N VAL A 868 -8.48 -2.58 -6.86
CA VAL A 868 -8.79 -3.15 -8.17
C VAL A 868 -9.51 -4.45 -7.90
N SER A 869 -10.72 -4.60 -8.46
CA SER A 869 -11.48 -5.83 -8.27
C SER A 869 -10.66 -7.02 -8.77
N PRO A 870 -10.43 -8.04 -7.93
CA PRO A 870 -9.80 -9.27 -8.38
C PRO A 870 -10.68 -9.98 -9.41
N PRO A 871 -10.08 -10.82 -10.26
CA PRO A 871 -10.81 -11.67 -11.20
C PRO A 871 -11.62 -12.70 -10.42
N ILE A 872 -12.86 -12.91 -10.86
CA ILE A 872 -13.79 -13.86 -10.23
C ILE A 872 -13.84 -15.14 -11.06
N PHE A 873 -13.55 -16.28 -10.43
CA PHE A 873 -13.57 -17.60 -11.03
C PHE A 873 -14.74 -18.43 -10.47
N TYR A 874 -15.53 -19.02 -11.36
CA TYR A 874 -16.68 -19.85 -11.01
C TYR A 874 -16.48 -21.27 -11.48
N GLU A 875 -16.36 -22.19 -10.54
CA GLU A 875 -16.18 -23.63 -10.77
C GLU A 875 -17.28 -24.39 -10.02
N LEU A 876 -18.52 -24.12 -10.46
CA LEU A 876 -19.76 -24.62 -9.85
C LEU A 876 -20.16 -26.02 -10.35
N SER A 877 -19.44 -26.53 -11.36
CA SER A 877 -19.59 -27.90 -11.83
C SER A 877 -18.69 -28.82 -11.02
N PRO A 878 -19.11 -30.06 -10.77
CA PRO A 878 -18.23 -31.06 -10.17
C PRO A 878 -16.99 -31.32 -11.02
N PRO A 879 -15.92 -31.90 -10.42
CA PRO A 879 -14.70 -32.21 -11.15
C PRO A 879 -14.98 -33.08 -12.37
N GLY A 880 -14.58 -32.58 -13.54
CA GLY A 880 -14.38 -33.40 -14.74
C GLY A 880 -13.05 -34.18 -14.65
N LYS A 881 -12.67 -34.89 -15.72
CA LYS A 881 -11.39 -35.61 -15.76
C LYS A 881 -10.14 -34.71 -15.64
N ASP A 882 -10.29 -33.41 -15.91
CA ASP A 882 -9.20 -32.42 -15.97
C ASP A 882 -9.27 -31.34 -14.86
N ALA A 883 -9.78 -31.67 -13.67
CA ALA A 883 -9.99 -30.73 -12.55
C ALA A 883 -8.73 -30.09 -11.93
N SER A 884 -7.54 -30.38 -12.48
CA SER A 884 -6.24 -30.00 -11.89
C SER A 884 -6.04 -28.48 -11.70
N PRO A 885 -6.33 -27.58 -12.67
CA PRO A 885 -5.93 -26.16 -12.55
C PRO A 885 -6.61 -25.39 -11.41
N VAL A 886 -7.80 -25.80 -11.01
CA VAL A 886 -8.64 -25.09 -10.04
C VAL A 886 -8.26 -25.50 -8.62
N LEU A 887 -8.08 -26.80 -8.38
CA LEU A 887 -7.64 -27.32 -7.09
C LEU A 887 -6.29 -26.72 -6.70
N LEU A 888 -5.41 -26.51 -7.67
CA LEU A 888 -4.12 -25.86 -7.43
C LEU A 888 -4.29 -24.44 -6.88
N ARG A 889 -5.24 -23.65 -7.41
CA ARG A 889 -5.53 -22.31 -6.87
C ARG A 889 -6.03 -22.33 -5.43
N LEU A 890 -6.76 -23.37 -5.03
CA LEU A 890 -7.17 -23.55 -3.64
C LEU A 890 -5.96 -23.93 -2.77
N VAL A 891 -5.21 -24.97 -3.15
CA VAL A 891 -4.01 -25.40 -2.42
C VAL A 891 -3.03 -24.24 -2.22
N ASP A 892 -3.00 -23.33 -3.19
CA ASP A 892 -2.12 -22.17 -3.17
C ASP A 892 -2.40 -21.12 -2.09
N VAL A 893 -3.62 -21.13 -1.54
CA VAL A 893 -4.04 -20.26 -0.43
C VAL A 893 -4.15 -20.99 0.90
N LEU A 894 -3.94 -22.31 0.91
CA LEU A 894 -3.88 -23.13 2.13
C LEU A 894 -2.51 -22.98 2.79
N MET A 895 -2.24 -21.74 3.23
CA MET A 895 -0.94 -21.31 3.69
C MET A 895 -0.48 -22.02 4.97
N GLU A 896 -1.38 -22.60 5.77
CA GLU A 896 -1.01 -23.37 6.96
C GLU A 896 -0.28 -24.68 6.61
N ASP A 897 -0.45 -25.19 5.39
CA ASP A 897 0.27 -26.36 4.89
C ASP A 897 1.64 -25.98 4.30
N ALA A 898 2.03 -24.70 4.33
CA ALA A 898 3.30 -24.27 3.77
C ALA A 898 4.48 -24.64 4.69
N PRO A 899 5.57 -25.21 4.14
CA PRO A 899 6.75 -25.51 4.92
C PRO A 899 7.53 -24.23 5.29
N THR A 900 8.30 -24.29 6.36
CA THR A 900 9.17 -23.20 6.81
C THR A 900 10.61 -23.37 6.35
N THR A 901 11.39 -22.29 6.34
CA THR A 901 12.84 -22.35 6.06
C THR A 901 13.61 -23.18 7.10
N ASN A 902 13.04 -23.32 8.30
CA ASN A 902 13.59 -24.10 9.41
C ASN A 902 13.22 -25.60 9.37
N GLY A 903 12.52 -26.04 8.32
CA GLY A 903 12.19 -27.46 8.11
C GLY A 903 10.95 -27.96 8.84
N ASP A 904 10.05 -27.06 9.27
CA ASP A 904 8.70 -27.46 9.70
C ASP A 904 7.84 -27.71 8.46
N ASP A 905 7.08 -28.79 8.43
CA ASP A 905 6.27 -29.19 7.28
C ASP A 905 4.99 -28.35 7.15
N HIS A 906 4.44 -27.86 8.27
CA HIS A 906 3.20 -27.09 8.33
C HIS A 906 3.10 -26.28 9.63
N PHE A 907 2.11 -25.39 9.71
CA PHE A 907 1.85 -24.50 10.86
C PHE A 907 1.77 -25.24 12.19
N ALA A 908 1.10 -26.40 12.24
CA ALA A 908 0.96 -27.14 13.49
C ALA A 908 2.28 -27.72 14.06
N GLN A 909 3.30 -27.95 13.23
CA GLN A 909 4.64 -28.32 13.69
C GLN A 909 5.42 -27.08 14.13
N TRP A 910 5.38 -26.02 13.32
CA TRP A 910 5.98 -24.73 13.63
C TRP A 910 5.50 -24.17 14.98
N ARG A 911 4.18 -24.15 15.21
CA ARG A 911 3.59 -23.67 16.48
C ARG A 911 4.08 -24.48 17.68
N SER A 912 4.27 -25.79 17.53
CA SER A 912 4.76 -26.66 18.59
C SER A 912 6.20 -26.31 18.96
N ARG A 913 7.04 -26.04 17.96
CA ARG A 913 8.43 -25.63 18.16
C ARG A 913 8.53 -24.26 18.84
N ILE A 914 7.68 -23.30 18.45
CA ILE A 914 7.62 -21.99 19.11
C ILE A 914 7.20 -22.13 20.58
N ALA A 915 6.17 -22.93 20.88
CA ALA A 915 5.76 -23.19 22.26
C ALA A 915 6.90 -23.77 23.10
N GLU A 916 7.65 -24.75 22.57
CA GLU A 916 8.82 -25.35 23.25
C GLU A 916 9.97 -24.34 23.44
N ALA A 917 10.12 -23.37 22.54
CA ALA A 917 11.11 -22.30 22.70
C ALA A 917 10.72 -21.33 23.82
N VAL A 918 9.45 -20.91 23.87
CA VAL A 918 8.90 -20.05 24.94
C VAL A 918 8.99 -20.74 26.30
N GLU A 919 8.64 -22.03 26.40
CA GLU A 919 8.76 -22.82 27.64
C GLU A 919 10.21 -22.84 28.16
N ARG A 920 11.17 -23.03 27.26
CA ARG A 920 12.60 -23.04 27.59
C ARG A 920 13.05 -21.68 28.14
N GLU A 921 12.63 -20.59 27.49
CA GLU A 921 13.00 -19.23 27.90
C GLU A 921 12.44 -18.89 29.29
N LEU A 922 11.16 -19.18 29.52
CA LEU A 922 10.50 -19.02 30.84
C LEU A 922 11.20 -19.85 31.93
N SER A 923 11.62 -21.08 31.60
CA SER A 923 12.35 -21.94 32.53
C SER A 923 13.74 -21.39 32.87
N THR A 924 14.46 -20.81 31.89
CA THR A 924 15.81 -20.26 32.12
C THR A 924 15.83 -18.92 32.86
N GLY A 925 14.76 -18.14 32.78
CA GLY A 925 14.65 -16.86 33.51
C GLY A 925 14.25 -17.00 34.98
N SER A 926 13.96 -18.23 35.44
CA SER A 926 13.51 -18.53 36.81
C SER A 926 14.64 -18.88 37.80
N ASP A 927 15.88 -19.00 37.30
CA ASP A 927 17.12 -19.19 38.09
C ASP A 927 17.82 -17.85 38.36
#